data_AF-A0A3S3G6L1-F1
#
_entry.id   AF-A0A3S3G6L1-F1
#
_cell.length_a   1.000
_cell.length_b   1.000
_cell.length_c   1.000
_cell.angle_alpha   90.00
_cell.angle_beta   90.00
_cell.angle_gamma   90.00
#
_symmetry.space_group_name_H-M   'P 1'
#
loop_
_entity.id
_entity.type
_entity.pdbx_description
1 polymer ?
#
loop_
_entity_poly.entity_id
_entity_poly.type
_entity_poly.pdbx_seq_one_letter_code
_entity_poly.pdbx_strand_id
1 'polypeptide(L)'
;MAKVIGIDLGTTNSCVAIMDGKESKVIENAEGARTTPSIVAINSDGERLVGQPAKRQAVTNPENTIFAVKRLIGRRYDDPVTEKDKKLVPYKIVKGDNGDAWVEAGGKKQSPSQISAMILQKMKETAEAYLGEKVEKAVITVPAYFNDAQRQATKDAGKIAGLEVLRIINEPTAAALAYGLDKKEGKTIAVYDLGGGTFDISVLEIGDGVFEVKSTNGDTFLGGEDFDMRLVEYLAAEFKKEQGIDLRSDKLALQRLKEAAEKAKIELSSTTQTEINLPFITADATGPKHLTLKLTRAKFESLVEDLVQRTIDPCKAALKDAGLKAGEIDEVVLVGGMTRMPKIQEIVKQFFGKEPHKGVNPDEVVALGAAIQAGVLQGDVKDVLLLDVTPLSLGIETLGGVFTRLIERNTTIPTKKSQVFSTAEDSQSAVTIRVFQGEREMAADNKALGQFDLVGIPPAPRGVPQIEVTFDIDANGIVNVSAKDKGTGKEHQIRIQASGGLSDADIEKMVKDAEANAEADKKRRALVEARNQAEALVHSSEKSLKEYGEKVSEADRTAIADAIAALKTAAEGDDAAEIEAKTQALAETSMKLGQAMYEASQKEAAEADAKADAAKDSDVVDADFEEINEDDDKKKSA
;
A
#
# COMPACT_ATOMS: atom_id res chain seq x y z
N MET A 1 23.43 -11.99 -0.94
CA MET A 1 22.13 -12.43 -0.36
C MET A 1 21.05 -11.59 -1.01
N ALA A 2 19.90 -12.18 -1.34
CA ALA A 2 18.78 -11.38 -1.88
C ALA A 2 18.39 -10.28 -0.89
N LYS A 3 18.23 -9.05 -1.37
CA LYS A 3 17.75 -7.92 -0.56
C LYS A 3 16.35 -8.22 -0.01
N VAL A 4 16.12 -7.87 1.25
CA VAL A 4 14.79 -7.94 1.89
C VAL A 4 14.24 -6.51 1.89
N ILE A 5 13.06 -6.33 1.32
CA ILE A 5 12.41 -5.01 1.27
C ILE A 5 11.37 -4.85 2.38
N GLY A 6 11.17 -3.62 2.84
CA GLY A 6 10.07 -3.25 3.73
C GLY A 6 8.91 -2.67 2.94
N ILE A 7 7.72 -3.24 3.07
CA ILE A 7 6.52 -2.77 2.39
C ILE A 7 5.48 -2.36 3.42
N ASP A 8 5.09 -1.10 3.35
CA ASP A 8 3.83 -0.64 3.94
C ASP A 8 2.68 -0.90 2.96
N LEU A 9 1.84 -1.89 3.26
CA LEU A 9 0.66 -2.21 2.46
C LEU A 9 -0.55 -1.47 3.01
N GLY A 10 -0.70 -0.17 2.78
CA GLY A 10 -1.79 0.62 3.37
C GLY A 10 -3.14 0.49 2.64
N THR A 11 -4.22 0.94 3.28
CA THR A 11 -5.59 0.89 2.73
C THR A 11 -5.76 1.78 1.50
N THR A 12 -5.18 2.98 1.53
CA THR A 12 -5.31 3.99 0.47
C THR A 12 -4.04 4.11 -0.37
N ASN A 13 -2.88 4.06 0.28
CA ASN A 13 -1.57 4.11 -0.36
C ASN A 13 -0.68 3.02 0.21
N SER A 14 0.24 2.51 -0.61
CA SER A 14 1.32 1.63 -0.21
C SER A 14 2.67 2.29 -0.47
N CYS A 15 3.67 1.93 0.32
CA CYS A 15 5.00 2.50 0.27
C CYS A 15 6.04 1.40 0.40
N VAL A 16 7.15 1.49 -0.34
CA VAL A 16 8.24 0.51 -0.29
C VAL A 16 9.55 1.20 0.09
N ALA A 17 10.29 0.57 1.00
CA ALA A 17 11.58 1.04 1.46
C ALA A 17 12.60 -0.10 1.51
N ILE A 18 13.87 0.27 1.49
CA ILE A 18 15.01 -0.64 1.58
C ILE A 18 16.03 -0.15 2.60
N MET A 19 16.91 -1.05 3.00
CA MET A 19 18.16 -0.69 3.67
C MET A 19 19.26 -0.43 2.65
N ASP A 20 19.75 0.81 2.60
CA ASP A 20 20.93 1.24 1.86
C ASP A 20 22.10 1.41 2.84
N GLY A 21 22.86 0.33 3.03
CA GLY A 21 23.82 0.22 4.12
C GLY A 21 23.12 0.27 5.48
N LYS A 22 23.33 1.34 6.25
CA LYS A 22 22.73 1.53 7.58
C LYS A 22 21.49 2.43 7.56
N GLU A 23 21.24 3.12 6.45
CA GLU A 23 20.13 4.06 6.34
C GLU A 23 18.94 3.38 5.66
N SER A 24 17.74 3.61 6.20
CA SER A 24 16.50 3.19 5.54
C SER A 24 16.05 4.28 4.57
N LYS A 25 15.60 3.87 3.38
CA LYS A 25 15.21 4.78 2.30
C LYS A 25 13.95 4.29 1.60
N VAL A 26 12.97 5.18 1.45
CA VAL A 26 11.80 4.96 0.57
C VAL A 26 12.18 5.18 -0.89
N ILE A 27 11.67 4.30 -1.75
CA ILE A 27 11.92 4.26 -3.19
C ILE A 27 10.76 4.91 -3.94
N GLU A 28 11.08 5.66 -4.99
CA GLU A 28 10.08 6.22 -5.92
C GLU A 28 9.60 5.15 -6.92
N ASN A 29 8.31 5.11 -7.18
CA ASN A 29 7.73 4.26 -8.21
C ASN A 29 8.04 4.78 -9.62
N ALA A 30 7.65 4.01 -10.65
CA ALA A 30 7.84 4.39 -12.05
C ALA A 30 7.16 5.71 -12.44
N GLU A 31 6.18 6.16 -11.66
CA GLU A 31 5.47 7.42 -11.85
C GLU A 31 6.12 8.61 -11.10
N GLY A 32 7.27 8.40 -10.43
CA GLY A 32 8.02 9.42 -9.70
C GLY A 32 7.45 9.77 -8.32
N ALA A 33 6.54 8.96 -7.79
CA ALA A 33 5.93 9.16 -6.47
C ALA A 33 6.51 8.19 -5.43
N ARG A 34 6.66 8.67 -4.20
CA ARG A 34 7.18 7.87 -3.06
C ARG A 34 6.14 6.93 -2.46
N THR A 35 4.87 7.15 -2.77
CA THR A 35 3.74 6.29 -2.39
C THR A 35 2.95 5.91 -3.63
N THR A 36 2.37 4.72 -3.63
CA THR A 36 1.53 4.21 -4.73
C THR A 36 0.11 4.00 -4.25
N PRO A 37 -0.92 4.53 -4.93
CA PRO A 37 -2.31 4.25 -4.57
C PRO A 37 -2.57 2.74 -4.50
N SER A 38 -3.22 2.28 -3.42
CA SER A 38 -3.62 0.88 -3.22
C SER A 38 -4.89 0.57 -4.04
N ILE A 39 -4.80 0.78 -5.36
CA ILE A 39 -5.90 0.70 -6.31
C ILE A 39 -5.49 -0.21 -7.46
N VAL A 40 -6.38 -1.13 -7.81
CA VAL A 40 -6.26 -2.05 -8.94
C VAL A 40 -7.45 -1.82 -9.87
N ALA A 41 -7.23 -1.79 -11.17
CA ALA A 41 -8.32 -1.76 -12.14
C ALA A 41 -8.11 -2.81 -13.22
N ILE A 42 -9.21 -3.37 -13.71
CA ILE A 42 -9.23 -4.21 -14.91
C ILE A 42 -9.95 -3.43 -16.00
N ASN A 43 -9.24 -3.08 -17.07
CA ASN A 43 -9.84 -2.36 -18.20
C ASN A 43 -10.65 -3.32 -19.10
N SER A 44 -11.31 -2.77 -20.13
CA SER A 44 -12.11 -3.53 -21.09
C SER A 44 -11.34 -4.60 -21.85
N ASP A 45 -10.03 -4.38 -22.04
CA ASP A 45 -9.14 -5.27 -22.79
C ASP A 45 -8.53 -6.37 -21.89
N GLY A 46 -8.95 -6.42 -20.62
CA GLY A 46 -8.44 -7.35 -19.62
C GLY A 46 -7.02 -7.03 -19.15
N GLU A 47 -6.55 -5.80 -19.36
CA GLU A 47 -5.32 -5.27 -18.79
C GLU A 47 -5.53 -4.92 -17.32
N ARG A 48 -4.51 -5.24 -16.50
CA ARG A 48 -4.46 -4.82 -15.10
C ARG A 48 -3.69 -3.52 -14.99
N LEU A 49 -4.30 -2.54 -14.35
CA LEU A 49 -3.68 -1.30 -13.95
C LEU A 49 -3.54 -1.29 -12.44
N VAL A 50 -2.40 -0.84 -11.92
CA VAL A 50 -2.13 -0.74 -10.48
C VAL A 50 -1.56 0.64 -10.17
N GLY A 51 -2.01 1.26 -9.07
CA GLY A 51 -1.50 2.55 -8.63
C GLY A 51 -2.12 3.74 -9.35
N GLN A 52 -1.30 4.71 -9.74
CA GLN A 52 -1.77 5.95 -10.35
C GLN A 52 -2.55 5.74 -11.67
N PRO A 53 -2.14 4.84 -12.59
CA PRO A 53 -2.95 4.51 -13.76
C PRO A 53 -4.36 4.01 -13.41
N ALA A 54 -4.48 3.14 -12.41
CA ALA A 54 -5.77 2.65 -11.93
C ALA A 54 -6.61 3.79 -11.32
N LYS A 55 -6.00 4.66 -10.50
CA LYS A 55 -6.68 5.82 -9.91
C LYS A 55 -7.27 6.75 -10.99
N ARG A 56 -6.52 7.03 -12.07
CA ARG A 56 -6.94 7.97 -13.12
C ARG A 56 -8.21 7.54 -13.87
N GLN A 57 -8.38 6.24 -14.10
CA GLN A 57 -9.53 5.71 -14.85
C GLN A 57 -10.73 5.31 -13.97
N ALA A 58 -10.62 5.48 -12.64
CA ALA A 58 -11.64 5.04 -11.69
C ALA A 58 -13.02 5.67 -11.96
N VAL A 59 -13.04 6.94 -12.39
CA VAL A 59 -14.25 7.69 -12.76
C VAL A 59 -15.04 7.02 -13.90
N THR A 60 -14.34 6.51 -14.91
CA THR A 60 -14.95 5.93 -16.12
C THR A 60 -15.15 4.43 -16.03
N ASN A 61 -14.53 3.76 -15.05
CA ASN A 61 -14.61 2.32 -14.84
C ASN A 61 -14.81 1.95 -13.35
N PRO A 62 -15.84 2.49 -12.68
CA PRO A 62 -15.98 2.37 -11.23
C PRO A 62 -16.26 0.93 -10.76
N GLU A 63 -16.89 0.09 -11.58
CA GLU A 63 -17.24 -1.29 -11.19
C GLU A 63 -16.04 -2.25 -11.26
N ASN A 64 -15.05 -1.97 -12.10
CA ASN A 64 -13.84 -2.80 -12.25
C ASN A 64 -12.60 -2.13 -11.64
N THR A 65 -12.78 -1.10 -10.82
CA THR A 65 -11.70 -0.43 -10.08
C THR A 65 -11.86 -0.71 -8.59
N ILE A 66 -10.95 -1.51 -8.05
CA ILE A 66 -10.93 -1.98 -6.68
C ILE A 66 -9.97 -1.11 -5.88
N PHE A 67 -10.46 -0.54 -4.78
CA PHE A 67 -9.71 0.28 -3.83
C PHE A 67 -10.16 -0.10 -2.40
N ALA A 68 -9.42 0.34 -1.38
CA ALA A 68 -9.72 0.03 0.03
C ALA A 68 -9.87 -1.48 0.32
N VAL A 69 -9.27 -2.35 -0.51
CA VAL A 69 -9.41 -3.81 -0.40
C VAL A 69 -8.90 -4.37 0.92
N LYS A 70 -7.99 -3.65 1.58
CA LYS A 70 -7.50 -3.96 2.94
C LYS A 70 -8.61 -3.94 3.99
N ARG A 71 -9.74 -3.25 3.76
CA ARG A 71 -10.93 -3.35 4.63
C ARG A 71 -11.62 -4.72 4.50
N LEU A 72 -11.43 -5.44 3.39
CA LEU A 72 -12.05 -6.74 3.12
C LEU A 72 -11.13 -7.94 3.40
N ILE A 73 -9.81 -7.74 3.42
CA ILE A 73 -8.84 -8.83 3.61
C ILE A 73 -9.10 -9.57 4.93
N GLY A 74 -9.16 -10.91 4.87
CA GLY A 74 -9.44 -11.77 6.03
C GLY A 74 -10.86 -11.64 6.63
N ARG A 75 -11.81 -11.01 5.94
CA ARG A 75 -13.21 -10.86 6.41
C ARG A 75 -14.17 -11.82 5.70
N ARG A 76 -15.25 -12.15 6.43
CA ARG A 76 -16.35 -12.96 5.92
C ARG A 76 -17.32 -12.13 5.10
N TYR A 77 -18.00 -12.76 4.15
CA TYR A 77 -19.00 -12.09 3.32
C TYR A 77 -20.20 -11.57 4.14
N ASP A 78 -20.54 -12.26 5.22
CA ASP A 78 -21.66 -11.99 6.14
C ASP A 78 -21.25 -11.20 7.39
N ASP A 79 -20.00 -10.69 7.44
CA ASP A 79 -19.54 -9.83 8.52
C ASP A 79 -20.32 -8.48 8.50
N PRO A 80 -20.83 -7.98 9.65
CA PRO A 80 -21.52 -6.69 9.72
C PRO A 80 -20.71 -5.52 9.17
N VAL A 81 -19.39 -5.60 9.22
CA VAL A 81 -18.47 -4.61 8.65
C VAL A 81 -18.47 -4.69 7.12
N THR A 82 -18.37 -5.90 6.57
CA THR A 82 -18.48 -6.14 5.11
C THR A 82 -19.84 -5.68 4.56
N GLU A 83 -20.92 -5.86 5.31
CA GLU A 83 -22.26 -5.36 4.94
C GLU A 83 -22.34 -3.83 4.82
N LYS A 84 -21.52 -3.11 5.59
CA LYS A 84 -21.39 -1.65 5.43
C LYS A 84 -20.62 -1.34 4.15
N ASP A 85 -19.47 -1.97 3.93
CA ASP A 85 -18.64 -1.73 2.74
C ASP A 85 -19.40 -2.01 1.43
N LYS A 86 -20.26 -3.03 1.37
CA LYS A 86 -21.13 -3.33 0.21
C LYS A 86 -21.97 -2.14 -0.25
N LYS A 87 -22.34 -1.24 0.67
CA LYS A 87 -23.14 -0.04 0.38
C LYS A 87 -22.27 1.16 0.03
N LEU A 88 -20.99 1.10 0.37
CA LEU A 88 -20.05 2.20 0.22
C LEU A 88 -19.28 2.10 -1.09
N VAL A 89 -18.97 0.92 -1.61
CA VAL A 89 -18.11 0.76 -2.79
C VAL A 89 -18.88 0.58 -4.10
N PRO A 90 -18.36 1.04 -5.25
CA PRO A 90 -19.02 0.89 -6.55
C PRO A 90 -18.82 -0.50 -7.19
N TYR A 91 -17.71 -1.18 -6.88
CA TYR A 91 -17.43 -2.54 -7.32
C TYR A 91 -18.25 -3.56 -6.53
N LYS A 92 -18.39 -4.78 -7.07
CA LYS A 92 -19.19 -5.82 -6.43
C LYS A 92 -18.36 -6.58 -5.39
N ILE A 93 -18.85 -6.60 -4.16
CA ILE A 93 -18.38 -7.55 -3.14
C ILE A 93 -19.28 -8.79 -3.22
N VAL A 94 -18.69 -9.95 -3.41
CA VAL A 94 -19.37 -11.24 -3.64
C VAL A 94 -18.92 -12.29 -2.64
N LYS A 95 -19.74 -13.32 -2.45
CA LYS A 95 -19.38 -14.47 -1.61
C LYS A 95 -18.40 -15.37 -2.35
N GLY A 96 -17.21 -15.53 -1.78
CA GLY A 96 -16.21 -16.51 -2.21
C GLY A 96 -16.65 -17.94 -1.91
N ASP A 97 -15.96 -18.91 -2.50
CA ASP A 97 -16.34 -20.33 -2.40
C ASP A 97 -16.21 -20.87 -0.96
N ASN A 98 -15.26 -20.31 -0.20
CA ASN A 98 -15.05 -20.58 1.22
C ASN A 98 -16.00 -19.76 2.14
N GLY A 99 -16.80 -18.85 1.58
CA GLY A 99 -17.70 -17.96 2.32
C GLY A 99 -17.10 -16.59 2.70
N ASP A 100 -15.86 -16.31 2.28
CA ASP A 100 -15.21 -15.02 2.54
C ASP A 100 -15.71 -13.91 1.63
N ALA A 101 -15.43 -12.67 2.00
CA ALA A 101 -15.71 -11.50 1.19
C ALA A 101 -14.70 -11.43 0.03
N TRP A 102 -15.17 -11.67 -1.19
CA TRP A 102 -14.39 -11.54 -2.43
C TRP A 102 -14.88 -10.35 -3.23
N VAL A 103 -14.14 -9.97 -4.27
CA VAL A 103 -14.56 -8.93 -5.23
C VAL A 103 -14.79 -9.54 -6.61
N GLU A 104 -15.66 -8.93 -7.41
CA GLU A 104 -15.84 -9.28 -8.81
C GLU A 104 -15.44 -8.10 -9.70
N ALA A 105 -14.44 -8.31 -10.56
CA ALA A 105 -13.96 -7.33 -11.54
C ALA A 105 -13.59 -8.04 -12.84
N GLY A 106 -13.88 -7.42 -13.98
CA GLY A 106 -13.62 -8.02 -15.31
C GLY A 106 -14.33 -9.36 -15.51
N GLY A 107 -15.48 -9.57 -14.86
CA GLY A 107 -16.23 -10.82 -14.89
C GLY A 107 -15.62 -11.98 -14.10
N LYS A 108 -14.56 -11.74 -13.30
CA LYS A 108 -13.88 -12.76 -12.48
C LYS A 108 -14.03 -12.45 -11.00
N LYS A 109 -14.29 -13.49 -10.21
CA LYS A 109 -14.20 -13.41 -8.74
C LYS A 109 -12.74 -13.47 -8.32
N GLN A 110 -12.33 -12.58 -7.42
CA GLN A 110 -10.97 -12.52 -6.91
C GLN A 110 -10.98 -12.31 -5.39
N SER A 111 -10.09 -12.99 -4.69
CA SER A 111 -9.94 -12.80 -3.25
C SER A 111 -9.24 -11.45 -2.96
N PRO A 112 -9.48 -10.85 -1.77
CA PRO A 112 -8.75 -9.66 -1.36
C PRO A 112 -7.23 -9.85 -1.33
N SER A 113 -6.77 -11.08 -1.05
CA SER A 113 -5.34 -11.44 -1.11
C SER A 113 -4.79 -11.38 -2.52
N GLN A 114 -5.56 -11.78 -3.55
CA GLN A 114 -5.13 -11.63 -4.96
C GLN A 114 -5.02 -10.16 -5.37
N ILE A 115 -6.00 -9.32 -5.00
CA ILE A 115 -5.94 -7.89 -5.31
C ILE A 115 -4.77 -7.22 -4.59
N SER A 116 -4.56 -7.57 -3.31
CA SER A 116 -3.43 -7.06 -2.52
C SER A 116 -2.09 -7.55 -3.08
N ALA A 117 -2.03 -8.77 -3.61
CA ALA A 117 -0.85 -9.29 -4.27
C ALA A 117 -0.46 -8.48 -5.51
N MET A 118 -1.43 -7.96 -6.28
CA MET A 118 -1.13 -7.09 -7.43
C MET A 118 -0.49 -5.76 -6.97
N ILE A 119 -0.91 -5.22 -5.83
CA ILE A 119 -0.30 -4.04 -5.22
C ILE A 119 1.13 -4.36 -4.75
N LEU A 120 1.31 -5.50 -4.08
CA LEU A 120 2.63 -5.97 -3.64
C LEU A 120 3.58 -6.27 -4.81
N GLN A 121 3.07 -6.78 -5.94
CA GLN A 121 3.83 -6.96 -7.17
C GLN A 121 4.35 -5.63 -7.70
N LYS A 122 3.52 -4.58 -7.75
CA LYS A 122 3.99 -3.22 -8.11
C LYS A 122 5.06 -2.70 -7.15
N MET A 123 4.96 -3.00 -5.85
CA MET A 123 5.98 -2.60 -4.86
C MET A 123 7.31 -3.36 -5.07
N LYS A 124 7.21 -4.66 -5.34
CA LYS A 124 8.34 -5.50 -5.72
C LYS A 124 9.00 -5.00 -7.00
N GLU A 125 8.25 -4.77 -8.07
CA GLU A 125 8.75 -4.23 -9.34
C GLU A 125 9.45 -2.89 -9.15
N THR A 126 8.91 -2.02 -8.28
CA THR A 126 9.52 -0.73 -7.94
C THR A 126 10.89 -0.91 -7.28
N ALA A 127 10.99 -1.84 -6.33
CA ALA A 127 12.26 -2.15 -5.70
C ALA A 127 13.26 -2.81 -6.66
N GLU A 128 12.80 -3.75 -7.50
CA GLU A 128 13.64 -4.43 -8.49
C GLU A 128 14.19 -3.44 -9.54
N ALA A 129 13.36 -2.50 -10.01
CA ALA A 129 13.78 -1.46 -10.94
C ALA A 129 14.85 -0.53 -10.33
N TYR A 130 14.73 -0.19 -9.04
CA TYR A 130 15.70 0.63 -8.34
C TYR A 130 17.02 -0.12 -8.06
N LEU A 131 16.93 -1.38 -7.64
CA LEU A 131 18.09 -2.19 -7.24
C LEU A 131 18.84 -2.79 -8.44
N GLY A 132 18.17 -2.98 -9.57
CA GLY A 132 18.73 -3.67 -10.74
C GLY A 132 18.87 -5.19 -10.57
N GLU A 133 18.24 -5.77 -9.54
CA GLU A 133 18.24 -7.21 -9.23
C GLU A 133 16.86 -7.68 -8.77
N LYS A 134 16.64 -9.00 -8.78
CA LYS A 134 15.38 -9.61 -8.34
C LYS A 134 15.19 -9.52 -6.83
N VAL A 135 13.96 -9.29 -6.40
CA VAL A 135 13.55 -9.22 -4.99
C VAL A 135 12.61 -10.37 -4.68
N GLU A 136 13.01 -11.24 -3.75
CA GLU A 136 12.26 -12.44 -3.40
C GLU A 136 11.73 -12.43 -1.96
N LYS A 137 12.17 -11.49 -1.12
CA LYS A 137 11.87 -11.49 0.32
C LYS A 137 11.37 -10.14 0.79
N ALA A 138 10.40 -10.14 1.69
CA ALA A 138 9.84 -8.90 2.23
C ALA A 138 9.44 -9.00 3.71
N VAL A 139 9.45 -7.83 4.36
CA VAL A 139 8.70 -7.55 5.59
C VAL A 139 7.49 -6.73 5.18
N ILE A 140 6.29 -7.15 5.59
CA ILE A 140 5.02 -6.50 5.22
C ILE A 140 4.30 -6.02 6.47
N THR A 141 3.74 -4.81 6.42
CA THR A 141 3.03 -4.21 7.55
C THR A 141 1.56 -4.63 7.62
N VAL A 142 1.02 -4.63 8.84
CA VAL A 142 -0.42 -4.76 9.13
C VAL A 142 -0.82 -3.85 10.28
N PRO A 143 -2.10 -3.44 10.38
CA PRO A 143 -2.63 -2.73 11.53
C PRO A 143 -2.40 -3.55 12.80
N ALA A 144 -2.06 -2.91 13.91
CA ALA A 144 -1.74 -3.64 15.15
C ALA A 144 -2.94 -4.47 15.63
N TYR A 145 -4.15 -3.94 15.46
CA TYR A 145 -5.39 -4.60 15.86
C TYR A 145 -5.94 -5.64 14.85
N PHE A 146 -5.17 -6.03 13.82
CA PHE A 146 -5.53 -7.13 12.93
C PHE A 146 -5.60 -8.47 13.67
N ASN A 147 -6.67 -9.21 13.39
CA ASN A 147 -6.83 -10.59 13.87
C ASN A 147 -6.00 -11.59 13.04
N ASP A 148 -5.99 -12.84 13.49
CA ASP A 148 -5.22 -13.93 12.87
C ASP A 148 -5.56 -14.15 11.37
N ALA A 149 -6.85 -14.13 11.01
CA ALA A 149 -7.30 -14.31 9.63
C ALA A 149 -6.79 -13.20 8.70
N GLN A 150 -6.77 -11.96 9.18
CA GLN A 150 -6.29 -10.81 8.40
C GLN A 150 -4.77 -10.83 8.24
N ARG A 151 -4.04 -11.24 9.28
CA ARG A 151 -2.57 -11.43 9.24
C ARG A 151 -2.19 -12.53 8.25
N GLN A 152 -2.87 -13.68 8.33
CA GLN A 152 -2.63 -14.80 7.42
C GLN A 152 -2.96 -14.41 5.98
N ALA A 153 -4.12 -13.80 5.72
CA ALA A 153 -4.51 -13.38 4.37
C ALA A 153 -3.55 -12.34 3.77
N THR A 154 -2.92 -11.49 4.59
CA THR A 154 -1.87 -10.54 4.16
C THR A 154 -0.57 -11.27 3.83
N LYS A 155 -0.18 -12.26 4.64
CA LYS A 155 0.96 -13.13 4.36
C LYS A 155 0.76 -13.93 3.06
N ASP A 156 -0.45 -14.42 2.82
CA ASP A 156 -0.83 -15.11 1.59
C ASP A 156 -0.75 -14.19 0.38
N ALA A 157 -1.16 -12.92 0.51
CA ALA A 157 -0.99 -11.92 -0.54
C ALA A 157 0.49 -11.74 -0.94
N GLY A 158 1.40 -11.70 0.05
CA GLY A 158 2.84 -11.68 -0.21
C GLY A 158 3.33 -12.92 -0.96
N LYS A 159 2.88 -14.11 -0.55
CA LYS A 159 3.21 -15.36 -1.25
C LYS A 159 2.70 -15.36 -2.69
N ILE A 160 1.47 -14.92 -2.94
CA ILE A 160 0.87 -14.79 -4.28
C ILE A 160 1.67 -13.77 -5.13
N ALA A 161 2.20 -12.71 -4.52
CA ALA A 161 3.05 -11.73 -5.20
C ALA A 161 4.48 -12.24 -5.52
N GLY A 162 4.81 -13.49 -5.15
CA GLY A 162 6.15 -14.05 -5.31
C GLY A 162 7.17 -13.47 -4.32
N LEU A 163 6.72 -13.16 -3.10
CA LEU A 163 7.55 -12.72 -1.98
C LEU A 163 7.49 -13.76 -0.85
N GLU A 164 8.65 -14.19 -0.38
CA GLU A 164 8.82 -14.85 0.90
C GLU A 164 8.66 -13.81 2.02
N VAL A 165 7.51 -13.85 2.70
CA VAL A 165 7.20 -12.94 3.81
C VAL A 165 7.93 -13.41 5.06
N LEU A 166 9.09 -12.78 5.33
CA LEU A 166 9.94 -13.13 6.48
C LEU A 166 9.32 -12.70 7.81
N ARG A 167 8.59 -11.58 7.79
CA ARG A 167 7.94 -11.01 8.97
C ARG A 167 6.70 -10.22 8.58
N ILE A 168 5.63 -10.42 9.33
CA ILE A 168 4.53 -9.46 9.44
C ILE A 168 4.83 -8.56 10.64
N ILE A 169 4.88 -7.24 10.42
CA ILE A 169 5.14 -6.25 11.47
C ILE A 169 3.93 -5.35 11.66
N ASN A 170 3.64 -4.99 12.91
CA ASN A 170 2.57 -4.04 13.21
C ASN A 170 2.99 -2.63 12.76
N GLU A 171 2.08 -1.90 12.11
CA GLU A 171 2.28 -0.53 11.61
C GLU A 171 2.85 0.43 12.66
N PRO A 172 2.25 0.56 13.88
CA PRO A 172 2.81 1.45 14.90
C PRO A 172 4.17 0.98 15.42
N THR A 173 4.42 -0.33 15.45
CA THR A 173 5.73 -0.90 15.83
C THR A 173 6.80 -0.57 14.79
N ALA A 174 6.47 -0.65 13.50
CA ALA A 174 7.36 -0.22 12.42
C ALA A 174 7.64 1.29 12.52
N ALA A 175 6.61 2.11 12.74
CA ALA A 175 6.79 3.55 12.90
C ALA A 175 7.68 3.88 14.11
N ALA A 176 7.53 3.15 15.22
CA ALA A 176 8.39 3.29 16.39
C ALA A 176 9.85 2.93 16.10
N LEU A 177 10.12 1.86 15.32
CA LEU A 177 11.49 1.52 14.89
C LEU A 177 12.14 2.65 14.10
N ALA A 178 11.42 3.22 13.12
CA ALA A 178 11.93 4.33 12.32
C ALA A 178 12.15 5.61 13.13
N TYR A 179 11.28 5.88 14.11
CA TYR A 179 11.43 7.01 15.01
C TYR A 179 12.57 6.84 16.03
N GLY A 180 12.73 5.63 16.57
CA GLY A 180 13.53 5.36 17.75
C GLY A 180 14.95 4.83 17.49
N LEU A 181 15.31 4.50 16.24
CA LEU A 181 16.59 3.88 15.91
C LEU A 181 17.81 4.67 16.44
N ASP A 182 17.75 6.00 16.39
CA ASP A 182 18.83 6.88 16.85
C ASP A 182 18.69 7.33 18.32
N LYS A 183 17.63 6.90 19.02
CA LYS A 183 17.33 7.33 20.39
C LYS A 183 18.01 6.40 21.40
N LYS A 184 18.92 6.96 22.20
CA LYS A 184 19.65 6.22 23.24
C LYS A 184 18.97 6.28 24.60
N GLU A 185 18.30 7.39 24.91
CA GLU A 185 17.60 7.55 26.19
C GLU A 185 16.28 6.76 26.20
N GLY A 186 16.01 6.11 27.33
CA GLY A 186 14.73 5.46 27.60
C GLY A 186 13.58 6.48 27.56
N LYS A 187 12.62 6.26 26.68
CA LYS A 187 11.40 7.07 26.51
C LYS A 187 10.18 6.19 26.36
N THR A 188 9.09 6.61 26.97
CA THR A 188 7.76 6.05 26.72
C THR A 188 7.06 6.87 25.65
N ILE A 189 6.72 6.28 24.52
CA ILE A 189 6.03 6.96 23.43
C ILE A 189 4.63 6.41 23.20
N ALA A 190 3.76 7.25 22.64
CA ALA A 190 2.48 6.83 22.07
C ALA A 190 2.51 7.02 20.56
N VAL A 191 2.37 5.95 19.80
CA VAL A 191 2.22 6.00 18.34
C VAL A 191 0.73 6.03 18.01
N TYR A 192 0.27 7.18 17.52
CA TYR A 192 -1.11 7.42 17.09
C TYR A 192 -1.15 7.32 15.56
N ASP A 193 -1.69 6.22 15.05
CA ASP A 193 -1.76 5.93 13.62
C ASP A 193 -3.20 6.03 13.12
N LEU A 194 -3.51 7.06 12.34
CA LEU A 194 -4.81 7.22 11.70
C LEU A 194 -4.63 7.26 10.18
N GLY A 195 -4.80 6.10 9.57
CA GLY A 195 -4.64 5.88 8.14
C GLY A 195 -5.94 6.10 7.35
N GLY A 196 -5.99 5.48 6.16
CA GLY A 196 -7.15 5.55 5.27
C GLY A 196 -8.36 4.72 5.74
N GLY A 197 -8.16 3.63 6.49
CA GLY A 197 -9.28 2.77 6.92
C GLY A 197 -9.13 2.15 8.31
N THR A 198 -8.02 2.38 9.00
CA THR A 198 -7.74 1.84 10.33
C THR A 198 -7.18 2.93 11.22
N PHE A 199 -7.46 2.79 12.51
CA PHE A 199 -6.90 3.58 13.58
C PHE A 199 -6.22 2.64 14.57
N ASP A 200 -4.95 2.88 14.88
CA ASP A 200 -4.21 2.15 15.91
C ASP A 200 -3.57 3.15 16.89
N ILE A 201 -3.50 2.74 18.15
CA ILE A 201 -2.75 3.42 19.20
C ILE A 201 -1.91 2.39 19.93
N SER A 202 -0.60 2.60 19.95
CA SER A 202 0.33 1.74 20.69
C SER A 202 1.17 2.57 21.64
N VAL A 203 1.33 2.06 22.86
CA VAL A 203 2.22 2.63 23.87
C VAL A 203 3.46 1.75 23.93
N LEU A 204 4.62 2.36 23.71
CA LEU A 204 5.90 1.66 23.64
C LEU A 204 6.91 2.29 24.57
N GLU A 205 7.75 1.46 25.17
CA GLU A 205 8.99 1.88 25.81
C GLU A 205 10.14 1.64 24.84
N ILE A 206 10.96 2.67 24.60
CA ILE A 206 12.09 2.63 23.67
C ILE A 206 13.32 3.11 24.40
N GLY A 207 14.40 2.32 24.40
CA GLY A 207 15.68 2.71 24.99
C GLY A 207 16.76 1.69 24.73
N ASP A 208 18.00 2.14 24.53
CA ASP A 208 19.18 1.28 24.31
C ASP A 208 18.95 0.16 23.26
N GLY A 209 18.24 0.47 22.17
CA GLY A 209 17.92 -0.47 21.09
C GLY A 209 16.81 -1.49 21.41
N VAL A 210 16.20 -1.42 22.59
CA VAL A 210 15.03 -2.21 22.97
C VAL A 210 13.76 -1.42 22.66
N PHE A 211 12.81 -2.07 21.99
CA PHE A 211 11.50 -1.55 21.64
C PHE A 211 10.46 -2.51 22.20
N GLU A 212 9.78 -2.12 23.28
CA GLU A 212 8.80 -2.95 23.95
C GLU A 212 7.40 -2.32 23.85
N VAL A 213 6.48 -3.02 23.19
CA VAL A 213 5.08 -2.63 23.16
C VAL A 213 4.46 -2.98 24.51
N LYS A 214 4.03 -1.97 25.27
CA LYS A 214 3.34 -2.16 26.56
C LYS A 214 1.86 -2.46 26.37
N SER A 215 1.25 -1.82 25.38
CA SER A 215 -0.15 -2.02 25.04
C SER A 215 -0.45 -1.56 23.62
N THR A 216 -1.45 -2.17 23.01
CA THR A 216 -2.00 -1.72 21.73
C THR A 216 -3.54 -1.77 21.76
N ASN A 217 -4.16 -0.83 21.07
CA ASN A 217 -5.61 -0.77 20.89
C ASN A 217 -5.93 -0.08 19.55
N GLY A 218 -7.18 -0.11 19.11
CA GLY A 218 -7.53 0.51 17.84
C GLY A 218 -8.96 0.25 17.37
N ASP A 219 -9.24 0.72 16.17
CA ASP A 219 -10.46 0.48 15.42
C ASP A 219 -10.09 0.14 13.96
N THR A 220 -10.28 -1.13 13.59
CA THR A 220 -9.98 -1.63 12.23
C THR A 220 -10.96 -1.14 11.16
N PHE A 221 -11.92 -0.27 11.52
CA PHE A 221 -12.91 0.31 10.63
C PHE A 221 -13.16 1.79 10.98
N LEU A 222 -12.06 2.53 11.07
CA LEU A 222 -12.05 3.98 11.26
C LEU A 222 -10.82 4.57 10.56
N GLY A 223 -11.03 5.37 9.54
CA GLY A 223 -9.94 6.09 8.88
C GLY A 223 -10.44 7.13 7.88
N GLY A 224 -9.53 7.66 7.06
CA GLY A 224 -9.81 8.73 6.11
C GLY A 224 -10.99 8.49 5.16
N GLU A 225 -11.29 7.25 4.78
CA GLU A 225 -12.45 6.89 3.97
C GLU A 225 -13.78 7.20 4.69
N ASP A 226 -13.85 7.00 6.01
CA ASP A 226 -15.05 7.31 6.80
C ASP A 226 -15.27 8.83 6.87
N PHE A 227 -14.19 9.62 6.88
CA PHE A 227 -14.24 11.08 6.80
C PHE A 227 -14.69 11.56 5.41
N ASP A 228 -14.20 10.91 4.35
CA ASP A 228 -14.64 11.19 2.98
C ASP A 228 -16.13 10.91 2.81
N MET A 229 -16.63 9.81 3.36
CA MET A 229 -18.04 9.46 3.27
C MET A 229 -18.95 10.47 3.97
N ARG A 230 -18.54 11.08 5.09
CA ARG A 230 -19.31 12.17 5.72
C ARG A 230 -19.43 13.39 4.81
N LEU A 231 -18.37 13.71 4.06
CA LEU A 231 -18.43 14.77 3.05
C LEU A 231 -19.31 14.36 1.87
N VAL A 232 -19.18 13.14 1.35
CA VAL A 232 -20.02 12.64 0.26
C VAL A 232 -21.51 12.71 0.62
N GLU A 233 -21.88 12.27 1.83
CA GLU A 233 -23.25 12.34 2.34
C GLU A 233 -23.76 13.77 2.43
N TYR A 234 -22.95 14.68 2.96
CA TYR A 234 -23.27 16.10 3.05
C TYR A 234 -23.46 16.74 1.67
N LEU A 235 -22.53 16.51 0.74
CA LEU A 235 -22.57 17.08 -0.61
C LEU A 235 -23.76 16.55 -1.41
N ALA A 236 -24.04 15.23 -1.32
CA ALA A 236 -25.20 14.64 -1.96
C ALA A 236 -26.52 15.19 -1.38
N ALA A 237 -26.57 15.42 -0.06
CA ALA A 237 -27.75 15.99 0.59
C ALA A 237 -28.00 17.45 0.17
N GLU A 238 -26.96 18.29 0.13
CA GLU A 238 -27.09 19.68 -0.33
C GLU A 238 -27.48 19.73 -1.81
N PHE A 239 -26.86 18.91 -2.67
CA PHE A 239 -27.24 18.83 -4.08
C PHE A 239 -28.70 18.38 -4.27
N LYS A 240 -29.16 17.39 -3.51
CA LYS A 240 -30.55 16.92 -3.53
C LYS A 240 -31.52 18.00 -3.07
N LYS A 241 -31.15 18.79 -2.07
CA LYS A 241 -31.95 19.91 -1.58
C LYS A 241 -32.08 21.02 -2.62
N GLU A 242 -31.01 21.30 -3.37
CA GLU A 242 -30.99 22.38 -4.37
C GLU A 242 -31.59 21.96 -5.72
N GLN A 243 -31.26 20.76 -6.20
CA GLN A 243 -31.58 20.29 -7.56
C GLN A 243 -32.62 19.16 -7.58
N GLY A 244 -33.02 18.62 -6.43
CA GLY A 244 -34.01 17.53 -6.33
C GLY A 244 -33.49 16.14 -6.71
N ILE A 245 -32.21 16.01 -7.09
CA ILE A 245 -31.61 14.77 -7.60
C ILE A 245 -30.67 14.16 -6.56
N ASP A 246 -30.76 12.85 -6.36
CA ASP A 246 -29.88 12.12 -5.45
C ASP A 246 -28.67 11.55 -6.21
N LEU A 247 -27.50 12.17 -6.06
CA LEU A 247 -26.28 11.73 -6.77
C LEU A 247 -25.81 10.32 -6.36
N ARG A 248 -26.29 9.78 -5.23
CA ARG A 248 -25.87 8.46 -4.73
C ARG A 248 -26.41 7.30 -5.55
N SER A 249 -27.49 7.52 -6.31
CA SER A 249 -28.02 6.49 -7.21
C SER A 249 -27.28 6.38 -8.53
N ASP A 250 -26.47 7.38 -8.89
CA ASP A 250 -25.65 7.41 -10.10
C ASP A 250 -24.21 7.04 -9.76
N LYS A 251 -23.74 5.90 -10.28
CA LYS A 251 -22.40 5.37 -9.96
C LYS A 251 -21.27 6.28 -10.44
N LEU A 252 -21.42 6.92 -11.61
CA LEU A 252 -20.40 7.83 -12.13
C LEU A 252 -20.38 9.12 -11.31
N ALA A 253 -21.55 9.67 -11.00
CA ALA A 253 -21.65 10.87 -10.19
C ALA A 253 -21.10 10.64 -8.77
N LEU A 254 -21.43 9.51 -8.15
CA LEU A 254 -20.94 9.14 -6.82
C LEU A 254 -19.41 8.99 -6.80
N GLN A 255 -18.82 8.39 -7.84
CA GLN A 255 -17.36 8.26 -7.92
C GLN A 255 -16.67 9.62 -8.02
N ARG A 256 -17.18 10.52 -8.87
CA ARG A 256 -16.67 11.90 -8.97
C ARG A 256 -16.85 12.68 -7.66
N LEU A 257 -17.95 12.44 -6.96
CA LEU A 257 -18.24 13.08 -5.68
C LEU A 257 -17.25 12.64 -4.60
N LYS A 258 -16.87 11.36 -4.57
CA LYS A 258 -15.85 10.83 -3.66
C LYS A 258 -14.48 11.44 -3.89
N GLU A 259 -14.03 11.49 -5.14
CA GLU A 259 -12.73 12.11 -5.47
C GLU A 259 -12.69 13.60 -5.09
N ALA A 260 -13.80 14.31 -5.32
CA ALA A 260 -13.93 15.70 -4.90
C ALA A 260 -13.95 15.85 -3.37
N ALA A 261 -14.61 14.94 -2.66
CA ALA A 261 -14.65 14.92 -1.20
C ALA A 261 -13.28 14.64 -0.58
N GLU A 262 -12.55 13.64 -1.07
CA GLU A 262 -11.17 13.33 -0.64
C GLU A 262 -10.26 14.54 -0.87
N LYS A 263 -10.33 15.14 -2.06
CA LYS A 263 -9.54 16.32 -2.40
C LYS A 263 -9.88 17.50 -1.48
N ALA A 264 -11.16 17.78 -1.26
CA ALA A 264 -11.59 18.86 -0.38
C ALA A 264 -11.14 18.64 1.08
N LYS A 265 -11.24 17.41 1.60
CA LYS A 265 -10.71 17.02 2.92
C LYS A 265 -9.23 17.34 3.05
N ILE A 266 -8.43 16.94 2.04
CA ILE A 266 -6.98 17.16 2.04
C ILE A 266 -6.66 18.66 1.98
N GLU A 267 -7.31 19.42 1.09
CA GLU A 267 -7.11 20.87 0.98
C GLU A 267 -7.45 21.60 2.28
N LEU A 268 -8.54 21.22 2.95
CA LEU A 268 -8.95 21.81 4.24
C LEU A 268 -7.96 21.53 5.39
N SER A 269 -6.99 20.64 5.20
CA SER A 269 -5.91 20.46 6.18
C SER A 269 -4.90 21.61 6.17
N SER A 270 -4.80 22.37 5.06
CA SER A 270 -3.93 23.54 4.94
C SER A 270 -4.72 24.86 4.79
N THR A 271 -5.90 24.82 4.18
CA THR A 271 -6.76 26.00 3.97
C THR A 271 -7.96 26.02 4.92
N THR A 272 -8.55 27.19 5.13
CA THR A 272 -9.76 27.34 5.96
C THR A 272 -11.06 27.13 5.18
N GLN A 273 -10.99 27.17 3.85
CA GLN A 273 -12.10 26.95 2.94
C GLN A 273 -11.60 26.39 1.60
N THR A 274 -12.46 25.63 0.93
CA THR A 274 -12.28 25.16 -0.45
C THR A 274 -13.60 25.25 -1.21
N GLU A 275 -13.52 25.25 -2.54
CA GLU A 275 -14.68 25.20 -3.43
C GLU A 275 -14.70 23.89 -4.19
N ILE A 276 -15.79 23.15 -4.02
CA ILE A 276 -16.06 21.92 -4.75
C ILE A 276 -16.84 22.29 -5.99
N ASN A 277 -16.21 22.09 -7.16
CA ASN A 277 -16.80 22.40 -8.44
C ASN A 277 -16.79 21.17 -9.36
N LEU A 278 -17.96 20.55 -9.53
CA LEU A 278 -18.18 19.41 -10.41
C LEU A 278 -19.15 19.79 -11.54
N PRO A 279 -18.62 20.25 -12.70
CA PRO A 279 -19.44 20.50 -13.87
C PRO A 279 -19.95 19.19 -14.45
N PHE A 280 -21.12 19.26 -15.10
CA PHE A 280 -21.83 18.12 -15.71
C PHE A 280 -21.87 16.89 -14.80
N ILE A 281 -22.23 17.07 -13.52
CA ILE A 281 -22.22 15.97 -12.53
C ILE A 281 -23.35 14.97 -12.79
N THR A 282 -24.49 15.46 -13.29
CA THR A 282 -25.64 14.67 -13.73
C THR A 282 -26.48 15.51 -14.72
N ALA A 283 -27.60 14.98 -15.21
CA ALA A 283 -28.53 15.70 -16.07
C ALA A 283 -29.98 15.32 -15.75
N ASP A 284 -30.91 16.24 -16.01
CA ASP A 284 -32.35 16.00 -15.94
C ASP A 284 -33.06 16.48 -17.21
N ALA A 285 -34.40 16.50 -17.21
CA ALA A 285 -35.20 16.98 -18.32
C ALA A 285 -34.97 18.45 -18.68
N THR A 286 -34.38 19.25 -17.77
CA THR A 286 -34.05 20.67 -17.99
C THR A 286 -32.62 20.87 -18.50
N GLY A 287 -31.80 19.82 -18.52
CA GLY A 287 -30.44 19.84 -19.05
C GLY A 287 -29.38 19.38 -18.04
N PRO A 288 -28.10 19.62 -18.35
CA PRO A 288 -26.99 19.24 -17.47
C PRO A 288 -27.00 20.04 -16.17
N LYS A 289 -26.63 19.38 -15.07
CA LYS A 289 -26.51 19.96 -13.72
C LYS A 289 -25.07 20.01 -13.26
N HIS A 290 -24.78 20.94 -12.36
CA HIS A 290 -23.45 21.20 -11.83
C HIS A 290 -23.53 21.27 -10.31
N LEU A 291 -22.52 20.78 -9.61
CA LEU A 291 -22.37 20.99 -8.17
C LEU A 291 -21.28 22.05 -7.97
N THR A 292 -21.65 23.21 -7.41
CA THR A 292 -20.70 24.24 -6.98
C THR A 292 -21.01 24.58 -5.52
N LEU A 293 -20.14 24.16 -4.61
CA LEU A 293 -20.35 24.32 -3.17
C LEU A 293 -19.07 24.78 -2.48
N LYS A 294 -19.18 25.84 -1.68
CA LYS A 294 -18.09 26.28 -0.80
C LYS A 294 -18.16 25.53 0.52
N LEU A 295 -17.05 24.90 0.90
CA LEU A 295 -16.92 24.12 2.12
C LEU A 295 -15.87 24.75 3.01
N THR A 296 -16.22 25.04 4.26
CA THR A 296 -15.28 25.55 5.26
C THR A 296 -14.71 24.42 6.12
N ARG A 297 -13.51 24.63 6.68
CA ARG A 297 -12.90 23.68 7.63
C ARG A 297 -13.81 23.44 8.83
N ALA A 298 -14.37 24.51 9.40
CA ALA A 298 -15.28 24.41 10.53
C ALA A 298 -16.53 23.55 10.22
N LYS A 299 -17.07 23.66 8.99
CA LYS A 299 -18.17 22.80 8.57
C LYS A 299 -17.72 21.34 8.47
N PHE A 300 -16.57 21.07 7.86
CA PHE A 300 -16.03 19.71 7.79
C PHE A 300 -15.79 19.11 9.19
N GLU A 301 -15.15 19.86 10.09
CA GLU A 301 -14.91 19.46 11.49
C GLU A 301 -16.23 19.09 12.20
N SER A 302 -17.30 19.86 12.00
CA SER A 302 -18.61 19.53 12.58
C SER A 302 -19.24 18.24 12.03
N LEU A 303 -18.90 17.82 10.81
CA LEU A 303 -19.45 16.62 10.18
C LEU A 303 -18.74 15.33 10.65
N VAL A 304 -17.52 15.46 11.18
CA VAL A 304 -16.64 14.34 11.56
C VAL A 304 -16.27 14.34 13.04
N GLU A 305 -16.86 15.23 13.85
CA GLU A 305 -16.55 15.36 15.28
C GLU A 305 -16.68 14.03 16.04
N ASP A 306 -17.71 13.24 15.73
CA ASP A 306 -17.90 11.92 16.33
C ASP A 306 -16.82 10.91 15.90
N LEU A 307 -16.34 10.97 14.65
CA LEU A 307 -15.23 10.14 14.17
C LEU A 307 -13.91 10.51 14.86
N VAL A 308 -13.66 11.81 15.03
CA VAL A 308 -12.52 12.31 15.80
C VAL A 308 -12.60 11.82 17.23
N GLN A 309 -13.76 11.94 17.89
CA GLN A 309 -13.92 11.54 19.29
C GLN A 309 -13.78 10.03 19.50
N ARG A 310 -14.17 9.20 18.52
CA ARG A 310 -13.99 7.74 18.54
C ARG A 310 -12.53 7.30 18.64
N THR A 311 -11.57 8.14 18.25
CA THR A 311 -10.14 7.82 18.38
C THR A 311 -9.63 7.89 19.82
N ILE A 312 -10.31 8.63 20.70
CA ILE A 312 -9.84 8.90 22.06
C ILE A 312 -10.09 7.72 23.01
N ASP A 313 -11.16 6.96 22.80
CA ASP A 313 -11.48 5.83 23.69
C ASP A 313 -10.46 4.69 23.60
N PRO A 314 -9.97 4.28 22.41
CA PRO A 314 -8.83 3.39 22.30
C PRO A 314 -7.56 3.96 22.97
N CYS A 315 -7.31 5.28 22.89
CA CYS A 315 -6.15 5.88 23.58
C CYS A 315 -6.25 5.74 25.10
N LYS A 316 -7.44 5.97 25.67
CA LYS A 316 -7.68 5.73 27.11
C LYS A 316 -7.49 4.26 27.48
N ALA A 317 -7.98 3.34 26.63
CA ALA A 317 -7.86 1.91 26.86
C ALA A 317 -6.40 1.45 26.83
N ALA A 318 -5.61 1.88 25.84
CA ALA A 318 -4.19 1.58 25.73
C ALA A 318 -3.41 2.11 26.96
N LEU A 319 -3.61 3.37 27.35
CA LEU A 319 -2.98 3.93 28.55
C LEU A 319 -3.33 3.14 29.82
N LYS A 320 -4.60 2.76 29.97
CA LYS A 320 -5.05 1.94 31.10
C LYS A 320 -4.36 0.58 31.12
N ASP A 321 -4.25 -0.08 29.97
CA ASP A 321 -3.62 -1.39 29.83
C ASP A 321 -2.11 -1.33 30.08
N ALA A 322 -1.46 -0.24 29.67
CA ALA A 322 -0.05 0.04 29.98
C ALA A 322 0.18 0.45 31.45
N GLY A 323 -0.88 0.74 32.21
CA GLY A 323 -0.77 1.24 33.59
C GLY A 323 -0.26 2.68 33.69
N LEU A 324 -0.45 3.48 32.64
CA LEU A 324 0.09 4.84 32.52
C LEU A 324 -1.02 5.88 32.39
N LYS A 325 -0.72 7.12 32.76
CA LYS A 325 -1.53 8.31 32.49
C LYS A 325 -1.02 9.03 31.27
N ALA A 326 -1.89 9.81 30.63
CA ALA A 326 -1.56 10.53 29.41
C ALA A 326 -0.35 11.49 29.56
N GLY A 327 -0.19 12.11 30.74
CA GLY A 327 0.94 12.98 31.05
C GLY A 327 2.28 12.27 31.31
N GLU A 328 2.27 10.93 31.45
CA GLU A 328 3.48 10.11 31.63
C GLU A 328 4.08 9.63 30.30
N ILE A 329 3.38 9.85 29.18
CA ILE A 329 3.94 9.65 27.84
C ILE A 329 4.97 10.75 27.60
N ASP A 330 6.17 10.42 27.13
CA ASP A 330 7.23 11.40 26.82
C ASP A 330 6.96 12.09 25.48
N GLU A 331 6.66 11.31 24.44
CA GLU A 331 6.41 11.81 23.08
C GLU A 331 5.21 11.12 22.41
N VAL A 332 4.47 11.87 21.60
CA VAL A 332 3.37 11.33 20.79
C VAL A 332 3.77 11.40 19.32
N VAL A 333 3.84 10.27 18.64
CA VAL A 333 4.23 10.16 17.23
C VAL A 333 2.99 10.01 16.37
N LEU A 334 2.76 10.93 15.43
CA LEU A 334 1.63 10.85 14.49
C LEU A 334 2.01 10.09 13.22
N VAL A 335 1.18 9.12 12.85
CA VAL A 335 1.37 8.26 11.68
C VAL A 335 0.06 8.22 10.87
N GLY A 336 0.16 8.08 9.56
CA GLY A 336 -0.98 8.03 8.66
C GLY A 336 -1.49 9.41 8.23
N GLY A 337 -1.82 9.54 6.94
CA GLY A 337 -2.16 10.82 6.32
C GLY A 337 -3.35 11.57 6.93
N MET A 338 -4.28 10.88 7.60
CA MET A 338 -5.44 11.52 8.23
C MET A 338 -5.04 12.34 9.48
N THR A 339 -3.88 12.06 10.08
CA THR A 339 -3.30 12.87 11.18
C THR A 339 -2.84 14.27 10.74
N ARG A 340 -2.82 14.54 9.43
CA ARG A 340 -2.56 15.89 8.88
C ARG A 340 -3.73 16.85 9.15
N MET A 341 -4.92 16.35 9.48
CA MET A 341 -6.06 17.19 9.82
C MET A 341 -5.78 17.98 11.11
N PRO A 342 -5.89 19.33 11.11
CA PRO A 342 -5.60 20.16 12.28
C PRO A 342 -6.39 19.75 13.52
N LYS A 343 -7.66 19.34 13.36
CA LYS A 343 -8.51 18.91 14.48
C LYS A 343 -8.02 17.63 15.16
N ILE A 344 -7.39 16.70 14.42
CA ILE A 344 -6.76 15.51 14.99
C ILE A 344 -5.55 15.91 15.83
N GLN A 345 -4.70 16.81 15.32
CA GLN A 345 -3.54 17.29 16.09
C GLN A 345 -3.96 18.03 17.36
N GLU A 346 -5.05 18.83 17.28
CA GLU A 346 -5.62 19.52 18.43
C GLU A 346 -6.13 18.54 19.49
N ILE A 347 -6.93 17.54 19.11
CA ILE A 347 -7.49 16.59 20.09
C ILE A 347 -6.41 15.72 20.72
N VAL A 348 -5.40 15.30 19.95
CA VAL A 348 -4.25 14.54 20.46
C VAL A 348 -3.47 15.39 21.45
N LYS A 349 -3.19 16.67 21.12
CA LYS A 349 -2.54 17.61 22.03
C LYS A 349 -3.35 17.83 23.31
N GLN A 350 -4.66 17.98 23.21
CA GLN A 350 -5.54 18.15 24.37
C GLN A 350 -5.55 16.91 25.26
N PHE A 351 -5.57 15.72 24.68
CA PHE A 351 -5.63 14.46 25.41
C PHE A 351 -4.30 14.12 26.12
N PHE A 352 -3.17 14.23 25.42
CA PHE A 352 -1.84 13.93 25.99
C PHE A 352 -1.19 15.11 26.71
N GLY A 353 -1.74 16.32 26.57
CA GLY A 353 -1.21 17.54 27.18
C GLY A 353 0.12 18.01 26.59
N LYS A 354 0.49 17.54 25.39
CA LYS A 354 1.76 17.88 24.73
C LYS A 354 1.65 17.93 23.22
N GLU A 355 2.56 18.68 22.60
CA GLU A 355 2.66 18.76 21.14
C GLU A 355 3.10 17.42 20.55
N PRO A 356 2.39 16.87 19.56
CA PRO A 356 2.84 15.69 18.85
C PRO A 356 4.14 15.96 18.07
N HIS A 357 4.99 14.95 17.98
CA HIS A 357 6.25 14.97 17.27
C HIS A 357 6.04 15.14 15.76
N LYS A 358 6.77 16.09 15.15
CA LYS A 358 6.66 16.43 13.72
C LYS A 358 7.87 15.99 12.88
N GLY A 359 8.86 15.35 13.49
CA GLY A 359 10.12 14.98 12.81
C GLY A 359 10.05 13.69 11.99
N VAL A 360 8.89 13.04 11.88
CA VAL A 360 8.68 11.86 11.03
C VAL A 360 7.67 12.17 9.94
N ASN A 361 7.89 11.64 8.73
CA ASN A 361 6.90 11.74 7.66
C ASN A 361 5.80 10.68 7.89
N PRO A 362 4.55 11.07 8.17
CA PRO A 362 3.48 10.14 8.52
C PRO A 362 3.11 9.17 7.39
N ASP A 363 3.49 9.47 6.14
CA ASP A 363 3.18 8.65 4.96
C ASP A 363 4.31 7.65 4.61
N GLU A 364 5.49 7.79 5.21
CA GLU A 364 6.70 6.99 4.88
C GLU A 364 7.25 6.20 6.07
N VAL A 365 7.00 6.66 7.29
CA VAL A 365 7.62 6.16 8.52
C VAL A 365 7.37 4.66 8.76
N VAL A 366 6.21 4.15 8.36
CA VAL A 366 5.86 2.74 8.48
C VAL A 366 6.71 1.88 7.54
N ALA A 367 6.86 2.27 6.27
CA ALA A 367 7.70 1.55 5.31
C ALA A 367 9.17 1.58 5.72
N LEU A 368 9.67 2.73 6.19
CA LEU A 368 11.02 2.86 6.73
C LEU A 368 11.26 1.90 7.90
N GLY A 369 10.29 1.78 8.81
CA GLY A 369 10.30 0.82 9.91
C GLY A 369 10.36 -0.63 9.47
N ALA A 370 9.56 -0.99 8.46
CA ALA A 370 9.57 -2.31 7.86
C ALA A 370 10.93 -2.63 7.21
N ALA A 371 11.57 -1.65 6.58
CA ALA A 371 12.91 -1.81 6.02
C ALA A 371 13.97 -1.98 7.13
N ILE A 372 13.87 -1.25 8.24
CA ILE A 372 14.75 -1.44 9.41
C ILE A 372 14.59 -2.86 9.95
N GLN A 373 13.35 -3.34 10.10
CA GLN A 373 13.08 -4.72 10.51
C GLN A 373 13.68 -5.75 9.52
N ALA A 374 13.62 -5.46 8.21
CA ALA A 374 14.29 -6.28 7.21
C ALA A 374 15.81 -6.33 7.44
N GLY A 375 16.43 -5.17 7.72
CA GLY A 375 17.84 -5.06 8.08
C GLY A 375 18.22 -5.83 9.35
N VAL A 376 17.35 -5.85 10.37
CA VAL A 376 17.54 -6.65 11.60
C VAL A 376 17.54 -8.15 11.26
N LEU A 377 16.62 -8.61 10.42
CA LEU A 377 16.54 -10.03 10.01
C LEU A 377 17.72 -10.46 9.13
N GLN A 378 18.30 -9.54 8.36
CA GLN A 378 19.51 -9.78 7.56
C GLN A 378 20.80 -9.70 8.39
N GLY A 379 20.75 -9.10 9.58
CA GLY A 379 21.92 -8.84 10.44
C GLY A 379 22.70 -7.58 10.08
N ASP A 380 22.16 -6.75 9.17
CA ASP A 380 22.73 -5.46 8.76
C ASP A 380 22.52 -4.39 9.84
N VAL A 381 21.39 -4.47 10.56
CA VAL A 381 21.08 -3.66 11.75
C VAL A 381 21.29 -4.52 13.00
N LYS A 382 22.21 -4.09 13.86
CA LYS A 382 22.58 -4.79 15.10
C LYS A 382 22.00 -4.08 16.32
N ASP A 383 21.96 -4.82 17.43
CA ASP A 383 21.59 -4.29 18.75
C ASP A 383 20.16 -3.71 18.82
N VAL A 384 19.25 -4.22 17.98
CA VAL A 384 17.82 -3.91 18.03
C VAL A 384 17.06 -5.13 18.51
N LEU A 385 16.32 -4.98 19.61
CA LEU A 385 15.42 -5.99 20.15
C LEU A 385 13.98 -5.49 20.12
N LEU A 386 13.12 -6.21 19.40
CA LEU A 386 11.70 -5.89 19.28
C LEU A 386 10.85 -6.87 20.08
N LEU A 387 10.11 -6.36 21.06
CA LEU A 387 9.16 -7.10 21.88
C LEU A 387 7.75 -6.57 21.59
N ASP A 388 7.05 -7.27 20.69
CA ASP A 388 5.67 -6.93 20.32
C ASP A 388 4.66 -7.73 21.17
N VAL A 389 3.36 -7.45 21.05
CA VAL A 389 2.30 -8.09 21.84
C VAL A 389 1.13 -8.58 20.97
N THR A 390 0.32 -9.51 21.50
CA THR A 390 -0.97 -9.86 20.89
C THR A 390 -2.04 -8.80 21.24
N PRO A 391 -2.81 -8.26 20.28
CA PRO A 391 -3.79 -7.19 20.54
C PRO A 391 -5.07 -7.66 21.25
N LEU A 392 -5.36 -8.97 21.21
CA LEU A 392 -6.60 -9.54 21.71
C LEU A 392 -6.32 -10.82 22.50
N SER A 393 -7.16 -11.08 23.51
CA SER A 393 -7.09 -12.30 24.30
C SER A 393 -7.51 -13.51 23.47
N LEU A 394 -6.85 -14.63 23.73
CA LEU A 394 -7.09 -15.91 23.07
C LEU A 394 -7.51 -16.94 24.11
N GLY A 395 -8.50 -17.73 23.75
CA GLY A 395 -9.08 -18.69 24.66
C GLY A 395 -9.97 -19.71 23.98
N ILE A 396 -10.61 -20.53 24.80
CA ILE A 396 -11.53 -21.57 24.34
C ILE A 396 -12.92 -21.41 24.97
N GLU A 397 -13.93 -21.95 24.30
CA GLU A 397 -15.23 -22.15 24.93
C GLU A 397 -15.17 -23.32 25.92
N THR A 398 -15.61 -23.06 27.15
CA THR A 398 -15.79 -24.07 28.20
C THR A 398 -17.27 -24.30 28.49
N LEU A 399 -17.57 -25.28 29.35
CA LEU A 399 -18.94 -25.61 29.76
C LEU A 399 -19.74 -24.35 30.15
N GLY A 400 -20.96 -24.23 29.61
CA GLY A 400 -21.82 -23.05 29.81
C GLY A 400 -21.62 -21.94 28.78
N GLY A 401 -20.81 -22.14 27.74
CA GLY A 401 -20.59 -21.15 26.68
C GLY A 401 -19.66 -20.00 27.09
N VAL A 402 -18.93 -20.18 28.19
CA VAL A 402 -18.03 -19.17 28.76
C VAL A 402 -16.72 -19.15 27.98
N PHE A 403 -16.21 -17.96 27.71
CA PHE A 403 -14.89 -17.76 27.11
C PHE A 403 -13.81 -17.80 28.20
N THR A 404 -13.06 -18.90 28.25
CA THR A 404 -11.92 -19.03 29.16
C THR A 404 -10.65 -18.57 28.45
N ARG A 405 -10.08 -17.45 28.89
CA ARG A 405 -8.85 -16.86 28.37
C ARG A 405 -7.64 -17.72 28.80
N LEU A 406 -6.74 -18.00 27.85
CA LEU A 406 -5.45 -18.67 28.12
C LEU A 406 -4.27 -17.72 27.91
N ILE A 407 -4.38 -16.81 26.95
CA ILE A 407 -3.42 -15.73 26.70
C ILE A 407 -4.22 -14.44 26.72
N GLU A 408 -3.91 -13.56 27.66
CA GLU A 408 -4.53 -12.23 27.77
C GLU A 408 -3.99 -11.30 26.67
N ARG A 409 -4.79 -10.32 26.26
CA ARG A 409 -4.31 -9.23 25.38
C ARG A 409 -3.09 -8.52 25.97
N ASN A 410 -2.30 -7.91 25.10
CA ASN A 410 -1.03 -7.27 25.42
C ASN A 410 0.04 -8.21 26.00
N THR A 411 -0.14 -9.54 25.93
CA THR A 411 0.94 -10.49 26.24
C THR A 411 2.03 -10.40 25.16
N THR A 412 3.29 -10.26 25.57
CA THR A 412 4.46 -10.25 24.67
C THR A 412 4.53 -11.50 23.82
N ILE A 413 4.85 -11.35 22.53
CA ILE A 413 5.00 -12.44 21.55
C ILE A 413 6.46 -12.53 21.05
N PRO A 414 6.97 -13.73 20.71
CA PRO A 414 6.28 -15.02 20.73
C PRO A 414 6.03 -15.54 22.16
N THR A 415 4.96 -16.32 22.35
CA THR A 415 4.60 -16.86 23.67
C THR A 415 3.85 -18.19 23.57
N LYS A 416 3.99 -19.01 24.61
CA LYS A 416 3.34 -20.31 24.69
C LYS A 416 2.69 -20.49 26.07
N LYS A 417 1.41 -20.87 26.08
CA LYS A 417 0.65 -21.17 27.30
C LYS A 417 -0.10 -22.49 27.14
N SER A 418 -0.08 -23.29 28.20
CA SER A 418 -0.80 -24.57 28.24
C SER A 418 -1.68 -24.61 29.48
N GLN A 419 -2.90 -25.13 29.33
CA GLN A 419 -3.82 -25.34 30.44
C GLN A 419 -4.51 -26.70 30.29
N VAL A 420 -4.70 -27.37 31.43
CA VAL A 420 -5.35 -28.69 31.47
C VAL A 420 -6.85 -28.50 31.71
N PHE A 421 -7.63 -29.07 30.80
CA PHE A 421 -9.08 -29.21 30.85
C PHE A 421 -9.45 -30.69 31.02
N SER A 422 -10.76 -30.96 31.16
CA SER A 422 -11.27 -32.31 31.27
C SER A 422 -12.61 -32.48 30.55
N THR A 423 -13.09 -33.71 30.44
CA THR A 423 -14.38 -34.04 29.82
C THR A 423 -15.55 -33.50 30.63
N ALA A 424 -16.60 -33.06 29.93
CA ALA A 424 -17.83 -32.55 30.53
C ALA A 424 -18.83 -33.67 30.86
N GLU A 425 -18.71 -34.81 30.20
CA GLU A 425 -19.63 -35.95 30.31
C GLU A 425 -18.90 -37.28 30.61
N ASP A 426 -19.63 -38.22 31.21
CA ASP A 426 -19.12 -39.56 31.50
C ASP A 426 -18.92 -40.34 30.19
N SER A 427 -17.80 -41.05 30.09
CA SER A 427 -17.44 -41.86 28.91
C SER A 427 -17.36 -41.08 27.59
N GLN A 428 -17.11 -39.77 27.66
CA GLN A 428 -16.91 -38.91 26.50
C GLN A 428 -15.68 -39.36 25.67
N SER A 429 -15.92 -39.82 24.44
CA SER A 429 -14.89 -40.39 23.55
C SER A 429 -14.17 -39.34 22.68
N ALA A 430 -14.70 -38.12 22.60
CA ALA A 430 -14.11 -37.00 21.89
C ALA A 430 -14.40 -35.67 22.59
N VAL A 431 -13.42 -34.75 22.60
CA VAL A 431 -13.56 -33.39 23.13
C VAL A 431 -13.43 -32.39 21.98
N THR A 432 -14.48 -31.60 21.75
CA THR A 432 -14.47 -30.50 20.79
C THR A 432 -13.88 -29.26 21.44
N ILE A 433 -12.83 -28.71 20.84
CA ILE A 433 -12.17 -27.49 21.29
C ILE A 433 -12.52 -26.38 20.30
N ARG A 434 -13.25 -25.37 20.77
CA ARG A 434 -13.64 -24.20 19.99
C ARG A 434 -12.80 -23.01 20.45
N VAL A 435 -12.03 -22.43 19.53
CA VAL A 435 -11.06 -21.38 19.81
C VAL A 435 -11.62 -20.02 19.41
N PHE A 436 -11.45 -19.02 20.28
CA PHE A 436 -11.96 -17.67 20.09
C PHE A 436 -10.90 -16.61 20.40
N GLN A 437 -11.11 -15.43 19.83
CA GLN A 437 -10.35 -14.23 20.08
C GLN A 437 -11.29 -13.07 20.44
N GLY A 438 -11.00 -12.36 21.54
CA GLY A 438 -11.79 -11.20 21.96
C GLY A 438 -11.80 -11.00 23.48
N GLU A 439 -12.59 -10.03 23.93
CA GLU A 439 -12.59 -9.57 25.33
C GLU A 439 -13.92 -9.80 26.05
N ARG A 440 -14.90 -10.43 25.40
CA ARG A 440 -16.23 -10.67 25.96
C ARG A 440 -16.23 -11.94 26.81
N GLU A 441 -17.05 -11.98 27.86
CA GLU A 441 -17.11 -13.13 28.78
C GLU A 441 -17.75 -14.38 28.15
N MET A 442 -18.65 -14.20 27.19
CA MET A 442 -19.32 -15.30 26.50
C MET A 442 -18.62 -15.60 25.18
N ALA A 443 -18.37 -16.88 24.88
CA ALA A 443 -17.67 -17.29 23.66
C ALA A 443 -18.39 -16.83 22.38
N ALA A 444 -19.72 -16.87 22.38
CA ALA A 444 -20.56 -16.46 21.24
C ALA A 444 -20.44 -14.96 20.87
N ASP A 445 -19.99 -14.12 21.82
CA ASP A 445 -19.79 -12.68 21.59
C ASP A 445 -18.37 -12.34 21.08
N ASN A 446 -17.49 -13.34 21.02
CA ASN A 446 -16.11 -13.19 20.54
C ASN A 446 -15.96 -13.73 19.11
N LYS A 447 -14.83 -13.40 18.48
CA LYS A 447 -14.52 -13.89 17.14
C LYS A 447 -14.10 -15.35 17.22
N ALA A 448 -14.90 -16.25 16.66
CA ALA A 448 -14.49 -17.64 16.46
C ALA A 448 -13.32 -17.69 15.47
N LEU A 449 -12.25 -18.41 15.85
CA LEU A 449 -11.08 -18.63 15.01
C LEU A 449 -11.16 -19.98 14.30
N GLY A 450 -11.53 -21.03 15.04
CA GLY A 450 -11.65 -22.40 14.52
C GLY A 450 -12.12 -23.39 15.58
N GLN A 451 -12.34 -24.64 15.17
CA GLN A 451 -12.67 -25.73 16.08
C GLN A 451 -12.06 -27.05 15.61
N PHE A 452 -11.78 -27.96 16.53
CA PHE A 452 -11.26 -29.29 16.23
C PHE A 452 -11.62 -30.28 17.33
N ASP A 453 -11.66 -31.57 16.96
CA ASP A 453 -12.03 -32.65 17.86
C ASP A 453 -10.81 -33.49 18.24
N LEU A 454 -10.54 -33.59 19.54
CA LEU A 454 -9.61 -34.58 20.07
C LEU A 454 -10.36 -35.90 20.26
N VAL A 455 -10.22 -36.83 19.31
CA VAL A 455 -10.93 -38.11 19.29
C VAL A 455 -10.12 -39.25 19.91
N GLY A 456 -10.84 -40.28 20.37
CA GLY A 456 -10.23 -41.52 20.86
C GLY A 456 -9.76 -41.44 22.31
N ILE A 457 -10.47 -40.66 23.12
CA ILE A 457 -10.33 -40.59 24.58
C ILE A 457 -10.93 -41.86 25.18
N PRO A 458 -10.21 -42.60 26.04
CA PRO A 458 -10.74 -43.80 26.69
C PRO A 458 -11.97 -43.48 27.56
N PRO A 459 -12.96 -44.39 27.66
CA PRO A 459 -14.10 -44.20 28.55
C PRO A 459 -13.64 -44.01 30.01
N ALA A 460 -13.95 -42.86 30.58
CA ALA A 460 -13.67 -42.52 31.97
C ALA A 460 -14.80 -41.64 32.54
N PRO A 461 -14.99 -41.57 33.87
CA PRO A 461 -15.90 -40.60 34.48
C PRO A 461 -15.54 -39.17 34.07
N ARG A 462 -16.53 -38.27 34.01
CA ARG A 462 -16.31 -36.85 33.74
C ARG A 462 -15.28 -36.26 34.71
N GLY A 463 -14.44 -35.34 34.22
CA GLY A 463 -13.40 -34.73 35.06
C GLY A 463 -12.12 -35.57 35.25
N VAL A 464 -12.06 -36.81 34.73
CA VAL A 464 -10.88 -37.69 34.86
C VAL A 464 -9.88 -37.51 33.71
N PRO A 465 -10.28 -37.50 32.42
CA PRO A 465 -9.33 -37.28 31.32
C PRO A 465 -8.62 -35.93 31.45
N GLN A 466 -7.31 -35.89 31.23
CA GLN A 466 -6.52 -34.66 31.32
C GLN A 466 -6.16 -34.18 29.93
N ILE A 467 -6.94 -33.22 29.43
CA ILE A 467 -6.77 -32.65 28.09
C ILE A 467 -5.98 -31.36 28.20
N GLU A 468 -4.69 -31.42 27.87
CA GLU A 468 -3.82 -30.25 27.84
C GLU A 468 -3.99 -29.50 26.53
N VAL A 469 -4.55 -28.30 26.59
CA VAL A 469 -4.69 -27.40 25.44
C VAL A 469 -3.56 -26.38 25.50
N THR A 470 -2.83 -26.25 24.40
CA THR A 470 -1.66 -25.39 24.26
C THR A 470 -1.88 -24.37 23.17
N PHE A 471 -1.68 -23.11 23.49
CA PHE A 471 -1.65 -21.98 22.56
C PHE A 471 -0.21 -21.55 22.36
N ASP A 472 0.20 -21.43 21.11
CA ASP A 472 1.52 -20.96 20.69
C ASP A 472 1.33 -19.82 19.69
N ILE A 473 1.79 -18.62 20.06
CA ILE A 473 1.75 -17.44 19.20
C ILE A 473 3.17 -17.19 18.70
N ASP A 474 3.33 -17.23 17.38
CA ASP A 474 4.62 -16.95 16.77
C ASP A 474 4.94 -15.44 16.75
N ALA A 475 6.12 -15.09 16.26
CA ALA A 475 6.55 -13.71 16.23
C ALA A 475 5.84 -12.86 15.14
N ASN A 476 5.02 -13.45 14.27
CA ASN A 476 4.11 -12.75 13.34
C ASN A 476 2.72 -12.49 13.97
N GLY A 477 2.49 -12.97 15.20
CA GLY A 477 1.18 -12.94 15.85
C GLY A 477 0.21 -14.01 15.33
N ILE A 478 0.70 -15.07 14.67
CA ILE A 478 -0.12 -16.17 14.14
C ILE A 478 -0.27 -17.25 15.21
N VAL A 479 -1.49 -17.74 15.41
CA VAL A 479 -1.84 -18.66 16.50
C VAL A 479 -1.85 -20.12 16.05
N ASN A 480 -1.14 -20.97 16.78
CA ASN A 480 -1.21 -22.43 16.67
C ASN A 480 -1.82 -23.01 17.95
N VAL A 481 -2.78 -23.92 17.81
CA VAL A 481 -3.44 -24.54 18.97
C VAL A 481 -3.31 -26.05 18.87
N SER A 482 -2.75 -26.67 19.90
CA SER A 482 -2.70 -28.12 20.03
C SER A 482 -3.41 -28.61 21.27
N ALA A 483 -3.93 -29.82 21.21
CA ALA A 483 -4.54 -30.49 22.33
C ALA A 483 -3.97 -31.90 22.48
N LYS A 484 -3.62 -32.25 23.71
CA LYS A 484 -3.02 -33.54 24.04
C LYS A 484 -3.72 -34.16 25.23
N ASP A 485 -4.17 -35.40 25.09
CA ASP A 485 -4.56 -36.21 26.22
C ASP A 485 -3.31 -36.71 26.94
N LYS A 486 -3.09 -36.26 28.18
CA LYS A 486 -1.91 -36.65 28.98
C LYS A 486 -1.94 -38.12 29.39
N GLY A 487 -3.11 -38.76 29.43
CA GLY A 487 -3.24 -40.18 29.80
C GLY A 487 -2.79 -41.11 28.68
N THR A 488 -3.27 -40.88 27.45
CA THR A 488 -2.91 -41.71 26.29
C THR A 488 -1.72 -41.21 25.50
N GLY A 489 -1.31 -39.96 25.69
CA GLY A 489 -0.29 -39.30 24.89
C GLY A 489 -0.75 -38.93 23.47
N LYS A 490 -2.01 -39.22 23.10
CA LYS A 490 -2.59 -38.82 21.82
C LYS A 490 -2.66 -37.30 21.75
N GLU A 491 -2.18 -36.77 20.65
CA GLU A 491 -2.18 -35.35 20.35
C GLU A 491 -2.94 -35.12 19.06
N HIS A 492 -3.77 -34.08 19.05
CA HIS A 492 -4.28 -33.49 17.85
C HIS A 492 -3.87 -32.03 17.87
N GLN A 493 -3.11 -31.62 16.86
CA GLN A 493 -2.82 -30.22 16.62
C GLN A 493 -3.73 -29.70 15.51
N ILE A 494 -4.18 -28.47 15.64
CA ILE A 494 -4.67 -27.68 14.53
C ILE A 494 -3.74 -26.49 14.40
N ARG A 495 -3.10 -26.35 13.25
CA ARG A 495 -2.74 -25.00 12.84
C ARG A 495 -4.07 -24.34 12.56
N ILE A 496 -4.42 -23.27 13.30
CA ILE A 496 -5.65 -22.55 13.02
C ILE A 496 -5.46 -21.94 11.64
N GLN A 497 -5.86 -22.70 10.63
CA GLN A 497 -6.27 -22.15 9.35
C GLN A 497 -7.51 -21.38 9.74
N ALA A 498 -7.41 -20.04 9.70
CA ALA A 498 -8.54 -19.19 9.96
C ALA A 498 -9.76 -19.80 9.26
N SER A 499 -10.87 -19.93 9.98
CA SER A 499 -12.12 -20.51 9.48
C SER A 499 -12.68 -19.81 8.21
N GLY A 500 -12.01 -18.76 7.75
CA GLY A 500 -11.94 -18.27 6.37
C GLY A 500 -10.48 -18.00 5.98
N GLY A 501 -10.15 -18.20 4.70
CA GLY A 501 -8.78 -18.12 4.18
C GLY A 501 -8.60 -18.98 2.94
N LEU A 502 -7.49 -18.77 2.24
CA LEU A 502 -7.15 -19.56 1.05
C LEU A 502 -6.51 -20.88 1.47
N SER A 503 -6.87 -21.99 0.81
CA SER A 503 -6.15 -23.25 1.00
C SER A 503 -4.76 -23.18 0.36
N ASP A 504 -3.82 -24.06 0.76
CA ASP A 504 -2.51 -24.13 0.10
C ASP A 504 -2.64 -24.37 -1.42
N ALA A 505 -3.62 -25.20 -1.83
CA ALA A 505 -3.92 -25.45 -3.23
C ALA A 505 -4.45 -24.20 -3.96
N ASP A 506 -5.32 -23.41 -3.31
CA ASP A 506 -5.78 -22.14 -3.86
C ASP A 506 -4.62 -21.17 -4.00
N ILE A 507 -3.76 -21.06 -2.97
CA ILE A 507 -2.59 -20.19 -3.01
C ILE A 507 -1.65 -20.59 -4.14
N GLU A 508 -1.32 -21.87 -4.29
CA GLU A 508 -0.47 -22.35 -5.39
C GLU A 508 -1.07 -22.06 -6.77
N LYS A 509 -2.39 -22.24 -6.91
CA LYS A 509 -3.10 -21.87 -8.14
C LYS A 509 -3.01 -20.36 -8.38
N MET A 510 -3.23 -19.56 -7.36
CA MET A 510 -3.16 -18.10 -7.44
C MET A 510 -1.75 -17.58 -7.72
N VAL A 511 -0.71 -18.23 -7.20
CA VAL A 511 0.70 -17.96 -7.54
C VAL A 511 0.92 -18.23 -9.03
N LYS A 512 0.50 -19.38 -9.55
CA LYS A 512 0.63 -19.69 -10.98
C LYS A 512 -0.15 -18.71 -11.86
N ASP A 513 -1.36 -18.35 -11.45
CA ASP A 513 -2.16 -17.34 -12.14
C ASP A 513 -1.43 -15.99 -12.13
N ALA A 514 -0.85 -15.58 -11.00
CA ALA A 514 -0.09 -14.34 -10.85
C ALA A 514 1.20 -14.33 -11.69
N GLU A 515 1.90 -15.47 -11.82
CA GLU A 515 3.07 -15.65 -12.69
C GLU A 515 2.71 -15.55 -14.17
N ALA A 516 1.67 -16.28 -14.61
CA ALA A 516 1.18 -16.22 -16.00
C ALA A 516 0.73 -14.81 -16.38
N ASN A 517 0.13 -14.12 -15.42
CA ASN A 517 -0.28 -12.73 -15.51
C ASN A 517 0.91 -11.77 -15.66
N ALA A 518 1.95 -11.92 -14.85
CA ALA A 518 3.18 -11.15 -14.96
C ALA A 518 3.90 -11.38 -16.31
N GLU A 519 3.89 -12.62 -16.82
CA GLU A 519 4.43 -12.92 -18.16
C GLU A 519 3.63 -12.23 -19.27
N ALA A 520 2.29 -12.24 -19.18
CA ALA A 520 1.42 -11.54 -20.12
C ALA A 520 1.65 -10.01 -20.10
N ASP A 521 1.79 -9.42 -18.91
CA ASP A 521 2.07 -8.00 -18.75
C ASP A 521 3.46 -7.64 -19.30
N LYS A 522 4.47 -8.50 -19.12
CA LYS A 522 5.80 -8.33 -19.72
C LYS A 522 5.75 -8.36 -21.25
N LYS A 523 4.99 -9.28 -21.86
CA LYS A 523 4.80 -9.34 -23.32
C LYS A 523 4.12 -8.07 -23.84
N ARG A 524 3.09 -7.59 -23.15
CA ARG A 524 2.42 -6.32 -23.50
C ARG A 524 3.35 -5.12 -23.38
N ARG A 525 4.15 -5.04 -22.31
CA ARG A 525 5.16 -3.98 -22.15
C ARG A 525 6.16 -3.99 -23.31
N ALA A 526 6.68 -5.16 -23.67
CA ALA A 526 7.59 -5.30 -24.81
C ALA A 526 6.94 -4.84 -26.14
N LEU A 527 5.67 -5.16 -26.37
CA LEU A 527 4.92 -4.70 -27.54
C LEU A 527 4.80 -3.15 -27.56
N VAL A 528 4.46 -2.54 -26.43
CA VAL A 528 4.35 -1.08 -26.33
C VAL A 528 5.71 -0.39 -26.51
N GLU A 529 6.78 -0.95 -25.94
CA GLU A 529 8.14 -0.46 -26.13
C GLU A 529 8.58 -0.55 -27.60
N ALA A 530 8.30 -1.68 -28.27
CA ALA A 530 8.57 -1.85 -29.69
C ALA A 530 7.80 -0.84 -30.54
N ARG A 531 6.50 -0.60 -30.25
CA ARG A 531 5.70 0.43 -30.93
C ARG A 531 6.26 1.84 -30.72
N ASN A 532 6.62 2.21 -29.49
CA ASN A 532 7.19 3.52 -29.20
C ASN A 532 8.53 3.74 -29.92
N GLN A 533 9.40 2.72 -29.95
CA GLN A 533 10.66 2.78 -30.70
C GLN A 533 10.40 2.90 -32.21
N ALA A 534 9.44 2.14 -32.74
CA ALA A 534 9.02 2.21 -34.12
C ALA A 534 8.49 3.60 -34.49
N GLU A 535 7.59 4.17 -33.71
CA GLU A 535 7.03 5.51 -33.93
C GLU A 535 8.12 6.60 -33.89
N ALA A 536 9.02 6.55 -32.90
CA ALA A 536 10.13 7.47 -32.81
C ALA A 536 11.07 7.38 -34.02
N LEU A 537 11.40 6.16 -34.45
CA LEU A 537 12.24 5.93 -35.61
C LEU A 537 11.56 6.40 -36.89
N VAL A 538 10.29 6.03 -37.11
CA VAL A 538 9.46 6.50 -38.24
C VAL A 538 9.49 8.02 -38.31
N HIS A 539 9.21 8.71 -37.21
CA HIS A 539 9.19 10.17 -37.18
C HIS A 539 10.55 10.78 -37.55
N SER A 540 11.64 10.24 -36.99
CA SER A 540 13.00 10.71 -37.29
C SER A 540 13.41 10.45 -38.75
N SER A 541 13.05 9.29 -39.30
CA SER A 541 13.34 8.90 -40.68
C SER A 541 12.51 9.72 -41.67
N GLU A 542 11.23 9.99 -41.39
CA GLU A 542 10.38 10.86 -42.21
C GLU A 542 10.93 12.30 -42.28
N LYS A 543 11.32 12.84 -41.12
CA LYS A 543 11.94 14.17 -41.06
C LYS A 543 13.22 14.22 -41.88
N SER A 544 14.10 13.24 -41.69
CA SER A 544 15.38 13.19 -42.38
C SER A 544 15.20 12.99 -43.90
N LEU A 545 14.24 12.17 -44.31
CA LEU A 545 13.89 11.97 -45.73
C LEU A 545 13.36 13.26 -46.38
N LYS A 546 12.62 14.08 -45.64
CA LYS A 546 12.15 15.39 -46.10
C LYS A 546 13.29 16.41 -46.26
N GLU A 547 14.24 16.43 -45.33
CA GLU A 547 15.33 17.42 -45.29
C GLU A 547 16.50 17.06 -46.21
N TYR A 548 16.88 15.78 -46.27
CA TYR A 548 18.11 15.31 -46.93
C TYR A 548 17.84 14.32 -48.05
N GLY A 549 16.58 13.96 -48.29
CA GLY A 549 16.25 12.96 -49.30
C GLY A 549 16.71 13.32 -50.72
N GLU A 550 16.92 14.60 -51.04
CA GLU A 550 17.39 15.04 -52.37
C GLU A 550 18.90 14.81 -52.54
N LYS A 551 19.61 14.57 -51.44
CA LYS A 551 21.06 14.32 -51.40
C LYS A 551 21.41 12.83 -51.49
N VAL A 552 20.41 11.94 -51.55
CA VAL A 552 20.56 10.49 -51.72
C VAL A 552 19.93 10.04 -53.03
N SER A 553 20.31 8.85 -53.51
CA SER A 553 19.79 8.31 -54.77
C SER A 553 18.28 8.08 -54.71
N GLU A 554 17.60 8.17 -55.86
CA GLU A 554 16.16 7.89 -55.97
C GLU A 554 15.81 6.46 -55.51
N ALA A 555 16.71 5.50 -55.77
CA ALA A 555 16.58 4.12 -55.31
C ALA A 555 16.62 4.02 -53.77
N ASP A 556 17.53 4.74 -53.11
CA ASP A 556 17.62 4.75 -51.65
C ASP A 556 16.45 5.49 -51.01
N ARG A 557 16.02 6.61 -51.60
CA ARG A 557 14.84 7.37 -51.16
C ARG A 557 13.57 6.51 -51.19
N THR A 558 13.38 5.74 -52.26
CA THR A 558 12.25 4.82 -52.40
C THR A 558 12.33 3.68 -51.38
N ALA A 559 13.50 3.05 -51.22
CA ALA A 559 13.69 1.98 -50.24
C ALA A 559 13.40 2.42 -48.79
N ILE A 560 13.77 3.65 -48.44
CA ILE A 560 13.50 4.21 -47.11
C ILE A 560 12.02 4.53 -46.93
N ALA A 561 11.35 5.10 -47.94
CA ALA A 561 9.92 5.34 -47.90
C ALA A 561 9.12 4.03 -47.73
N ASP A 562 9.52 2.98 -48.44
CA ASP A 562 8.91 1.65 -48.34
C ASP A 562 9.14 1.03 -46.96
N ALA A 563 10.36 1.16 -46.40
CA ALA A 563 10.67 0.69 -45.06
C ALA A 563 9.88 1.43 -43.97
N ILE A 564 9.68 2.75 -44.12
CA ILE A 564 8.82 3.55 -43.23
C ILE A 564 7.38 3.04 -43.31
N ALA A 565 6.84 2.85 -44.51
CA ALA A 565 5.48 2.35 -44.68
C ALA A 565 5.30 0.95 -44.07
N ALA A 566 6.26 0.05 -44.32
CA ALA A 566 6.24 -1.30 -43.76
C ALA A 566 6.29 -1.30 -42.22
N LEU A 567 7.10 -0.42 -41.62
CA LEU A 567 7.17 -0.30 -40.16
C LEU A 567 5.88 0.29 -39.59
N LYS A 568 5.27 1.29 -40.23
CA LYS A 568 3.95 1.82 -39.83
C LYS A 568 2.88 0.73 -39.83
N THR A 569 2.80 -0.05 -40.90
CA THR A 569 1.84 -1.16 -41.00
C THR A 569 2.10 -2.22 -39.93
N ALA A 570 3.36 -2.58 -39.67
CA ALA A 570 3.69 -3.53 -38.60
C ALA A 570 3.32 -2.99 -37.20
N ALA A 571 3.53 -1.68 -36.95
CA ALA A 571 3.22 -1.04 -35.68
C ALA A 571 1.72 -1.02 -35.34
N GLU A 572 0.84 -1.11 -36.36
CA GLU A 572 -0.61 -1.27 -36.18
C GLU A 572 -1.00 -2.68 -35.68
N GLY A 573 -0.13 -3.68 -35.86
CA GLY A 573 -0.34 -5.06 -35.42
C GLY A 573 0.16 -5.35 -34.00
N ASP A 574 -0.10 -6.56 -33.49
CA ASP A 574 0.20 -6.97 -32.11
C ASP A 574 1.43 -7.90 -31.98
N ASP A 575 2.27 -7.99 -33.02
CA ASP A 575 3.49 -8.81 -33.02
C ASP A 575 4.74 -7.95 -32.76
N ALA A 576 5.23 -7.99 -31.51
CA ALA A 576 6.43 -7.26 -31.09
C ALA A 576 7.68 -7.68 -31.90
N ALA A 577 7.82 -8.95 -32.25
CA ALA A 577 8.98 -9.43 -32.99
C ALA A 577 8.97 -8.93 -34.44
N GLU A 578 7.79 -8.85 -35.06
CA GLU A 578 7.64 -8.24 -36.39
C GLU A 578 7.98 -6.75 -36.35
N ILE A 579 7.49 -6.01 -35.36
CA ILE A 579 7.79 -4.58 -35.18
C ILE A 579 9.29 -4.36 -34.98
N GLU A 580 9.94 -5.15 -34.13
CA GLU A 580 11.39 -5.09 -33.90
C GLU A 580 12.17 -5.37 -35.19
N ALA A 581 11.79 -6.41 -35.94
CA ALA A 581 12.43 -6.76 -37.21
C ALA A 581 12.31 -5.62 -38.25
N LYS A 582 11.12 -5.01 -38.36
CA LYS A 582 10.90 -3.86 -39.25
C LYS A 582 11.60 -2.60 -38.76
N THR A 583 11.74 -2.42 -37.45
CA THR A 583 12.51 -1.34 -36.83
C THR A 583 13.99 -1.45 -37.20
N GLN A 584 14.57 -2.65 -37.08
CA GLN A 584 15.94 -2.92 -37.53
C GLN A 584 16.12 -2.68 -39.03
N ALA A 585 15.18 -3.16 -39.85
CA ALA A 585 15.24 -2.94 -41.30
C ALA A 585 15.19 -1.45 -41.67
N LEU A 586 14.34 -0.66 -41.03
CA LEU A 586 14.32 0.79 -41.24
C LEU A 586 15.60 1.45 -40.75
N ALA A 587 16.14 1.04 -39.59
CA ALA A 587 17.38 1.59 -39.05
C ALA A 587 18.56 1.35 -40.00
N GLU A 588 18.72 0.13 -40.51
CA GLU A 588 19.75 -0.23 -41.49
C GLU A 588 19.60 0.57 -42.79
N THR A 589 18.37 0.66 -43.33
CA THR A 589 18.12 1.39 -44.58
C THR A 589 18.34 2.90 -44.40
N SER A 590 18.03 3.44 -43.22
CA SER A 590 18.21 4.85 -42.87
C SER A 590 19.68 5.24 -42.62
N MET A 591 20.61 4.29 -42.45
CA MET A 591 22.05 4.59 -42.29
C MET A 591 22.63 5.38 -43.48
N LYS A 592 22.16 5.09 -44.70
CA LYS A 592 22.58 5.81 -45.91
C LYS A 592 22.19 7.29 -45.87
N LEU A 593 21.05 7.58 -45.25
CA LEU A 593 20.53 8.92 -45.06
C LEU A 593 21.33 9.66 -43.98
N GLY A 594 21.74 8.94 -42.93
CA GLY A 594 22.70 9.43 -41.92
C GLY A 594 24.07 9.77 -42.50
N GLN A 595 24.60 8.98 -43.45
CA GLN A 595 25.85 9.30 -44.16
C GLN A 595 25.72 10.59 -44.98
N ALA A 596 24.64 10.75 -45.75
CA ALA A 596 24.37 11.97 -46.52
C ALA A 596 24.16 13.21 -45.62
N MET A 597 23.54 13.03 -44.45
CA MET A 597 23.47 14.08 -43.41
C MET A 597 24.85 14.48 -42.90
N TYR A 598 25.73 13.51 -42.61
CA TYR A 598 27.07 13.77 -42.07
C TYR A 598 27.97 14.49 -43.09
N GLU A 599 27.91 14.07 -44.36
CA GLU A 599 28.62 14.72 -45.46
C GLU A 599 28.09 16.14 -45.73
N ALA A 600 26.77 16.36 -45.61
CA ALA A 600 26.17 17.68 -45.71
C ALA A 600 26.57 18.59 -44.54
N SER A 601 26.60 18.05 -43.32
CA SER A 601 26.97 18.79 -42.10
C SER A 601 28.46 19.15 -42.08
N GLN A 602 29.34 18.27 -42.59
CA GLN A 602 30.75 18.59 -42.78
C GLN A 602 30.97 19.67 -43.86
N LYS A 603 30.18 19.68 -44.92
CA LYS A 603 30.21 20.74 -45.93
C LYS A 603 29.69 22.08 -45.39
N GLU A 604 28.61 22.08 -44.61
CA GLU A 604 28.10 23.29 -43.95
C GLU A 604 29.05 23.82 -42.87
N ALA A 605 29.71 22.95 -42.11
CA ALA A 605 30.74 23.34 -41.14
C ALA A 605 31.98 23.92 -41.85
N ALA A 606 32.41 23.32 -42.97
CA ALA A 606 33.51 23.84 -43.78
C ALA A 606 33.14 25.17 -44.49
N GLU A 607 31.89 25.37 -44.91
CA GLU A 607 31.39 26.64 -45.46
C GLU A 607 31.19 27.71 -44.38
N ALA A 608 30.87 27.32 -43.14
CA ALA A 608 30.81 28.22 -41.98
C ALA A 608 32.20 28.67 -41.52
N ASP A 609 33.19 27.77 -41.51
CA ASP A 609 34.60 28.12 -41.27
C ASP A 609 35.16 29.01 -42.39
N ALA A 610 34.83 28.72 -43.66
CA ALA A 610 35.21 29.57 -44.79
C ALA A 610 34.54 30.96 -44.77
N LYS A 611 33.32 31.07 -44.23
CA LYS A 611 32.65 32.37 -43.98
C LYS A 611 33.19 33.11 -42.76
N ALA A 612 33.69 32.40 -41.74
CA ALA A 612 34.35 32.99 -40.59
C ALA A 612 35.76 33.52 -40.94
N ASP A 613 36.49 32.85 -41.83
CA ASP A 613 37.76 33.36 -42.38
C ASP A 613 37.56 34.54 -43.34
N ALA A 614 36.49 34.55 -44.14
CA ALA A 614 36.14 35.69 -44.99
C ALA A 614 35.66 36.94 -44.22
N ALA A 615 35.21 36.77 -42.96
CA ALA A 615 34.82 37.87 -42.08
C ALA A 615 35.99 38.49 -41.31
N LYS A 616 37.15 37.83 -41.25
CA LYS A 616 38.37 38.36 -40.59
C LYS A 616 39.19 39.33 -41.43
N ASP A 617 38.88 39.49 -42.72
CA ASP A 617 39.67 40.33 -43.64
C ASP A 617 39.06 41.74 -43.85
N SER A 618 38.13 42.19 -42.99
CA SER A 618 37.42 43.46 -43.18
C SER A 618 37.25 44.37 -41.96
N ASP A 619 38.02 44.17 -40.87
CA ASP A 619 38.06 45.17 -39.79
C ASP A 619 39.41 45.16 -39.05
N VAL A 620 40.41 45.80 -39.65
CA VAL A 620 41.57 46.33 -38.92
C VAL A 620 41.36 47.83 -38.84
N VAL A 621 40.77 48.28 -37.74
CA VAL A 621 40.86 49.67 -37.29
C VAL A 621 41.78 49.68 -36.08
N ASP A 622 42.94 50.31 -36.24
CA ASP A 622 43.89 50.60 -35.19
C ASP A 622 43.18 51.29 -34.01
N ALA A 623 43.21 50.66 -32.85
CA ALA A 623 42.88 51.29 -31.58
C ALA A 623 44.19 51.47 -30.79
N ASP A 624 44.58 52.74 -30.64
CA ASP A 624 45.69 53.18 -29.80
C ASP A 624 45.59 52.57 -28.40
N PHE A 625 46.67 51.91 -27.97
CA PHE A 625 46.83 51.35 -26.64
C PHE A 625 47.53 52.38 -25.76
N GLU A 626 46.81 52.96 -24.79
CA GLU A 626 47.38 53.84 -23.76
C GLU A 626 47.74 52.99 -22.53
N GLU A 627 49.05 52.88 -22.24
CA GLU A 627 49.60 52.23 -21.05
C GLU A 627 49.20 52.96 -19.76
N ILE A 628 48.48 52.28 -18.87
CA ILE A 628 48.34 52.72 -17.48
C ILE A 628 49.39 51.97 -16.65
N ASN A 629 50.41 52.71 -16.21
CA ASN A 629 51.44 52.26 -15.29
C ASN A 629 50.85 51.95 -13.90
N GLU A 630 50.98 50.69 -13.45
CA GLU A 630 50.84 50.31 -12.05
C GLU A 630 52.19 50.47 -11.35
N ASP A 631 52.42 51.60 -10.69
CA ASP A 631 53.37 51.72 -9.58
C ASP A 631 53.19 53.08 -8.90
N ASP A 632 52.38 53.12 -7.83
CA ASP A 632 52.68 53.83 -6.56
C ASP A 632 51.40 53.96 -5.72
N ASP A 633 51.24 53.09 -4.72
CA ASP A 633 50.81 53.56 -3.40
C ASP A 633 51.08 52.52 -2.30
N LYS A 634 52.30 52.55 -1.77
CA LYS A 634 52.62 52.08 -0.42
C LYS A 634 52.75 53.29 0.51
N LYS A 635 51.86 53.40 1.51
CA LYS A 635 52.17 53.60 2.96
C LYS A 635 50.87 53.92 3.72
N LYS A 636 50.41 53.01 4.59
CA LYS A 636 50.74 52.88 6.04
C LYS A 636 50.00 53.85 6.98
N SER A 637 49.51 53.24 8.05
CA SER A 637 49.29 53.69 9.44
C SER A 637 47.81 53.86 9.82
N ALA A 638 47.31 53.32 10.93
CA ALA A 638 47.91 52.57 12.04
C ALA A 638 46.84 51.64 12.66
#